data_AF-U6KWW3-F1
#
_entry.id   AF-U6KWW3-F1
#
_cell.length_a   1.000
_cell.length_b   1.000
_cell.length_c   1.000
_cell.angle_alpha   90.00
_cell.angle_beta   90.00
_cell.angle_gamma   90.00
#
_symmetry.space_group_name_H-M   'P 1'
#
loop_
_entity.id
_entity.type
_entity.pdbx_description
1 polymer ?
#
loop_
_entity_poly.entity_id
_entity_poly.type
_entity_poly.pdbx_seq_one_letter_code
_entity_poly.pdbx_strand_id
1 'polypeptide(L)'
;MISSEIFTEYHRLFEVAINAHYFTAEVEYSGLILHAALATLKKIDRTLYNAIQGNPRGDLFTILAAAGELFGFVLPIGGVLVSFEDGQQLWGSIIKIYDGDIDTRLKRPDNGSRLDAWGKPAREEAPGEANAIKAAAERKSRLREIARDKYSLLSVSAKMISPFVYLHNVFSLGHFDIKPSNVVFKKNRSIEVAVIDFGFLAVLGQSGPLRGTVAFAAPEAECEKEPTSPTQSVAEPLAGTTVSKIPYLASYDVYALGLTLSSAWNMSLSHSRRFLWTERCIEPLLLQGASLDFVLLRQHTGPQVYTQEIRKSLNRCVEPGGKIEKLYLSNMPFLVKAKIRQMIETNPVIRISASNAFAFIAVARALEAVRERPVEEAQQLLHEAQGTVLLRLSLSKAGTGSIEVGTARGRQQATETLRTLLELATWSPIREAVVSCVVPIPVATVMRLTTLPKVEEVAEVQEKLSRLLQWPWLQQQEGQMKGKSYGDLIDAVFGVNMEGLNVIMQQQIIDRKMSAANLLISRSVHLYLERQLLIDPYIQIIEETPSEDTIAFILKSVGISDERDSDILAYFKDRVFSSYVAWASADRLIRLGVRRCVSRDPAGASIHAKYSAGDVVVAAEKQLLQHCAWQQVTQICNETHYGPPWGVSAAFFDFGAPEEQISVHLRDVVTPLHMEAAWRTEDALSLLHLQVDRAVSRLCIVAAGVAATTPASAAAAAAAALPENLNLRDIYTKIMMEMQRDNYVPFAFGNHQERPEYTEAMFNLSVLNFKRAVVFTAAKRQLGIVASETLKSMRKSRRSAATVDSVLSELPESILAWGRYATEEAIAKDVIREIVEKEIKIANTPKSKHSLNEARMHDTHV
;
A
#
# COMPACT_ATOMS: atom_id res chain seq x y z
N MET A 1 19.65 20.96 -33.82
CA MET A 1 18.37 21.44 -33.25
C MET A 1 17.49 21.89 -34.39
N ILE A 2 16.24 21.43 -34.43
CA ILE A 2 15.21 21.92 -35.38
C ILE A 2 14.65 23.21 -34.75
N SER A 3 14.50 24.30 -35.51
CA SER A 3 13.90 25.53 -34.98
C SER A 3 12.43 25.30 -34.63
N SER A 4 11.89 26.05 -33.66
CA SER A 4 10.47 26.04 -33.28
C SER A 4 9.53 26.16 -34.50
N GLU A 5 9.92 27.00 -35.45
CA GLU A 5 9.17 27.24 -36.69
C GLU A 5 9.17 26.01 -37.61
N ILE A 6 10.33 25.36 -37.82
CA ILE A 6 10.43 24.12 -38.62
C ILE A 6 9.70 22.95 -37.93
N PHE A 7 9.77 22.85 -36.59
CA PHE A 7 9.02 21.82 -35.87
C PHE A 7 7.51 22.03 -36.03
N THR A 8 7.03 23.28 -36.00
CA THR A 8 5.61 23.59 -36.16
C THR A 8 5.13 23.34 -37.60
N GLU A 9 5.94 23.71 -38.60
CA GLU A 9 5.65 23.52 -40.02
C GLU A 9 5.60 22.02 -40.40
N TYR A 10 6.49 21.21 -39.84
CA TYR A 10 6.63 19.77 -40.17
C TYR A 10 6.17 18.84 -39.04
N HIS A 11 5.44 19.33 -38.03
CA HIS A 11 5.13 18.55 -36.83
C HIS A 11 4.41 17.23 -37.16
N ARG A 12 3.52 17.25 -38.15
CA ARG A 12 2.81 16.05 -38.64
C ARG A 12 3.76 15.01 -39.27
N LEU A 13 4.77 15.47 -40.00
CA LEU A 13 5.80 14.60 -40.60
C LEU A 13 6.71 14.00 -39.53
N PHE A 14 7.10 14.79 -38.53
CA PHE A 14 7.86 14.29 -37.38
C PHE A 14 7.05 13.26 -36.57
N GLU A 15 5.78 13.54 -36.32
CA GLU A 15 4.90 12.64 -35.60
C GLU A 15 4.72 11.31 -36.35
N VAL A 16 4.44 11.34 -37.65
CA VAL A 16 4.36 10.12 -38.49
C VAL A 16 5.68 9.33 -38.47
N ALA A 17 6.83 10.01 -38.57
CA ALA A 17 8.14 9.36 -38.53
C ALA A 17 8.44 8.74 -37.15
N ILE A 18 8.10 9.45 -36.07
CA ILE A 18 8.23 8.96 -34.68
C ILE A 18 7.36 7.72 -34.47
N ASN A 19 6.11 7.75 -34.93
CA ASN A 19 5.19 6.62 -34.80
C ASN A 19 5.63 5.41 -35.63
N ALA A 20 6.13 5.63 -36.85
CA ALA A 20 6.70 4.57 -37.68
C ALA A 20 7.95 3.95 -37.03
N HIS A 21 8.80 4.76 -36.39
CA HIS A 21 9.97 4.28 -35.67
C HIS A 21 9.61 3.43 -34.45
N TYR A 22 8.68 3.90 -33.60
CA TYR A 22 8.22 3.13 -32.44
C TYR A 22 7.56 1.81 -32.84
N PHE A 23 6.76 1.81 -33.92
CA PHE A 23 6.17 0.59 -34.45
C PHE A 23 7.24 -0.39 -34.95
N THR A 24 8.21 0.09 -35.72
CA THR A 24 9.31 -0.76 -36.23
C THR A 24 10.09 -1.38 -35.07
N ALA A 25 10.39 -0.59 -34.04
CA ALA A 25 11.04 -1.07 -32.82
C ALA A 25 10.19 -2.13 -32.08
N GLU A 26 8.88 -1.91 -31.93
CA GLU A 26 7.97 -2.87 -31.30
C GLU A 26 7.94 -4.21 -32.08
N VAL A 27 7.94 -4.16 -33.41
CA VAL A 27 7.98 -5.36 -34.27
C VAL A 27 9.34 -6.07 -34.16
N GLU A 28 10.45 -5.34 -34.16
CA GLU A 28 11.79 -5.92 -33.96
C GLU A 28 11.92 -6.58 -32.59
N TYR A 29 11.46 -5.92 -31.54
CA TYR A 29 11.47 -6.45 -30.17
C TYR A 29 10.54 -7.66 -30.01
N SER A 30 9.35 -7.62 -30.60
CA SER A 30 8.45 -8.76 -30.67
C SER A 30 9.13 -9.92 -31.42
N GLY A 31 9.84 -9.64 -32.51
CA GLY A 31 10.65 -10.60 -33.24
C GLY A 31 11.71 -11.29 -32.37
N LEU A 32 12.40 -10.55 -31.49
CA LEU A 32 13.36 -11.12 -30.53
C LEU A 32 12.69 -12.11 -29.58
N ILE A 33 11.55 -11.74 -28.98
CA ILE A 33 10.78 -12.63 -28.09
C ILE A 33 10.36 -13.88 -28.85
N LEU A 34 9.86 -13.73 -30.07
CA LEU A 34 9.38 -14.82 -30.90
C LEU A 34 10.47 -15.82 -31.28
N HIS A 35 11.64 -15.33 -31.69
CA HIS A 35 12.79 -16.17 -31.98
C HIS A 35 13.23 -16.96 -30.74
N ALA A 36 13.28 -16.31 -29.58
CA ALA A 36 13.68 -16.95 -28.34
C ALA A 36 12.63 -17.98 -27.88
N ALA A 37 11.34 -17.66 -27.97
CA ALA A 37 10.23 -18.57 -27.67
C ALA A 37 10.25 -19.83 -28.54
N LEU A 38 10.49 -19.69 -29.85
CA LEU A 38 10.63 -20.83 -30.76
C LEU A 38 11.80 -21.74 -30.40
N ALA A 39 12.96 -21.16 -30.08
CA ALA A 39 14.14 -21.91 -29.68
C ALA A 39 13.90 -22.69 -28.38
N THR A 40 13.13 -22.13 -27.46
CA THR A 40 12.73 -22.79 -26.21
C THR A 40 11.69 -23.89 -26.46
N LEU A 41 10.63 -23.62 -27.23
CA LEU A 41 9.60 -24.62 -27.56
C LEU A 41 10.19 -25.87 -28.21
N LYS A 42 11.19 -25.71 -29.09
CA LYS A 42 11.93 -26.84 -29.67
C LYS A 42 12.48 -27.82 -28.60
N LYS A 43 12.81 -27.31 -27.41
CA LYS A 43 13.35 -28.08 -26.29
C LYS A 43 12.26 -28.61 -25.35
N ILE A 44 11.23 -27.81 -25.05
CA ILE A 44 10.24 -28.13 -24.00
C ILE A 44 8.95 -28.77 -24.52
N ASP A 45 8.56 -28.47 -25.76
CA ASP A 45 7.37 -29.04 -26.41
C ASP A 45 7.62 -29.20 -27.91
N ARG A 46 8.31 -30.30 -28.24
CA ARG A 46 8.72 -30.60 -29.61
C ARG A 46 7.53 -30.89 -30.53
N THR A 47 6.43 -31.38 -29.97
CA THR A 47 5.19 -31.64 -30.70
C THR A 47 4.57 -30.33 -31.17
N LEU A 48 4.42 -29.37 -30.26
CA LEU A 48 3.95 -28.04 -30.60
C LEU A 48 4.92 -27.37 -31.58
N TYR A 49 6.22 -27.37 -31.31
CA TYR A 49 7.23 -26.82 -32.23
C TYR A 49 7.13 -27.39 -33.66
N ASN A 50 7.01 -28.71 -33.81
CA ASN A 50 6.88 -29.35 -35.12
C ASN A 50 5.55 -28.99 -35.81
N ALA A 51 4.46 -28.84 -35.05
CA ALA A 51 3.18 -28.37 -35.59
C ALA A 51 3.27 -26.92 -36.11
N ILE A 52 4.02 -26.05 -35.42
CA ILE A 52 4.31 -24.68 -35.87
C ILE A 52 5.12 -24.70 -37.18
N GLN A 53 6.18 -25.51 -37.24
CA GLN A 53 7.03 -25.64 -38.45
C GLN A 53 6.29 -26.25 -39.64
N GLY A 54 5.34 -27.16 -39.40
CA GLY A 54 4.55 -27.85 -40.42
C GLY A 54 3.40 -27.04 -41.02
N ASN A 55 3.12 -25.83 -40.51
CA ASN A 55 2.03 -24.98 -40.98
C ASN A 55 2.53 -23.62 -41.54
N PRO A 56 3.24 -23.61 -42.70
CA PRO A 56 3.78 -22.39 -43.28
C PRO A 56 2.72 -21.47 -43.92
N ARG A 57 1.46 -21.92 -44.02
CA ARG A 57 0.34 -21.18 -44.65
C ARG A 57 -0.70 -20.63 -43.67
N GLY A 58 -0.78 -21.14 -42.44
CA GLY A 58 -1.49 -20.46 -41.35
C GLY A 58 -0.65 -19.29 -40.86
N ASP A 59 -1.27 -18.16 -40.50
CA ASP A 59 -0.58 -16.96 -40.02
C ASP A 59 0.45 -17.32 -38.93
N LEU A 60 1.71 -17.40 -39.32
CA LEU A 60 2.83 -17.73 -38.44
C LEU A 60 2.82 -16.80 -37.21
N PHE A 61 2.46 -15.54 -37.41
CA PHE A 61 2.26 -14.54 -36.36
C PHE A 61 1.16 -14.93 -35.36
N THR A 62 0.03 -15.47 -35.80
CA THR A 62 -1.06 -15.91 -34.89
C THR A 62 -0.64 -17.12 -34.05
N ILE A 63 0.07 -18.08 -34.67
CA ILE A 63 0.58 -19.26 -33.97
C ILE A 63 1.66 -18.86 -32.95
N LEU A 64 2.50 -17.89 -33.32
CA LEU A 64 3.56 -17.36 -32.48
C LEU A 64 3.05 -16.47 -31.34
N ALA A 65 1.99 -15.69 -31.57
CA ALA A 65 1.29 -15.01 -30.50
C ALA A 65 0.66 -16.00 -29.51
N ALA A 66 0.06 -17.09 -30.00
CA ALA A 66 -0.45 -18.17 -29.14
C ALA A 66 0.67 -18.87 -28.35
N ALA A 67 1.88 -18.98 -28.90
CA ALA A 67 3.06 -19.44 -28.16
C ALA A 67 3.49 -18.45 -27.06
N GLY A 68 3.42 -17.14 -27.33
CA GLY A 68 3.65 -16.10 -26.32
C GLY A 68 2.69 -16.22 -25.12
N GLU A 69 1.44 -16.59 -25.37
CA GLU A 69 0.44 -16.78 -24.30
C GLU A 69 0.82 -17.89 -23.31
N LEU A 70 1.58 -18.92 -23.72
CA LEU A 70 2.08 -19.96 -22.82
C LEU A 70 3.00 -19.40 -21.73
N PHE A 71 3.67 -18.30 -22.03
CA PHE A 71 4.56 -17.58 -21.11
C PHE A 71 3.89 -16.35 -20.48
N GLY A 72 2.60 -16.13 -20.77
CA GLY A 72 1.83 -14.96 -20.30
C GLY A 72 2.19 -13.66 -21.03
N PHE A 73 2.69 -13.74 -22.26
CA PHE A 73 2.94 -12.58 -23.11
C PHE A 73 1.83 -12.40 -24.13
N VAL A 74 1.47 -11.14 -24.36
CA VAL A 74 0.55 -10.76 -25.43
C VAL A 74 1.35 -10.06 -26.50
N LEU A 75 1.69 -10.81 -27.55
CA LEU A 75 2.42 -10.26 -28.69
C LEU A 75 1.45 -9.73 -29.75
N PRO A 76 1.83 -8.68 -30.50
CA PRO A 76 1.03 -8.18 -31.61
C PRO A 76 0.72 -9.29 -32.63
N ILE A 77 -0.56 -9.41 -33.02
CA ILE A 77 -1.01 -10.36 -34.05
C ILE A 77 -1.19 -9.72 -35.42
N GLY A 78 -1.14 -8.39 -35.49
CA GLY A 78 -1.27 -7.63 -36.73
C GLY A 78 -1.15 -6.12 -36.48
N GLY A 79 -1.16 -5.35 -37.57
CA GLY A 79 -1.13 -3.89 -37.53
C GLY A 79 -2.43 -3.29 -38.08
N VAL A 80 -2.79 -2.11 -37.57
CA VAL A 80 -3.90 -1.29 -38.08
C VAL A 80 -3.46 0.14 -38.21
N LEU A 81 -4.03 0.85 -39.18
CA LEU A 81 -3.93 2.31 -39.25
C LEU A 81 -5.19 2.89 -38.61
N VAL A 82 -5.04 3.51 -37.44
CA VAL A 82 -6.13 4.14 -36.70
C VAL A 82 -6.25 5.58 -37.18
N SER A 83 -7.41 5.95 -37.73
CA SER A 83 -7.72 7.33 -38.10
C SER A 83 -8.52 7.99 -36.99
N PHE A 84 -8.02 9.09 -36.44
CA PHE A 84 -8.69 9.91 -35.43
C PHE A 84 -9.65 10.92 -36.10
N GLU A 85 -10.56 11.49 -35.30
CA GLU A 85 -11.59 12.44 -35.79
C GLU A 85 -11.01 13.71 -36.41
N ASP A 86 -9.78 14.08 -36.04
CA ASP A 86 -9.03 15.21 -36.60
C ASP A 86 -8.27 14.86 -37.90
N GLY A 87 -8.43 13.64 -38.41
CA GLY A 87 -7.77 13.12 -39.61
C GLY A 87 -6.36 12.59 -39.37
N GLN A 88 -5.88 12.57 -38.13
CA GLN A 88 -4.58 11.99 -37.77
C GLN A 88 -4.60 10.46 -37.98
N GLN A 89 -3.53 9.90 -38.55
CA GLN A 89 -3.38 8.47 -38.74
C GLN A 89 -2.21 7.94 -37.92
N LEU A 90 -2.48 6.99 -37.03
CA LEU A 90 -1.47 6.33 -36.20
C LEU A 90 -1.42 4.84 -36.50
N TRP A 91 -0.22 4.28 -36.52
CA TRP A 91 -0.04 2.83 -36.51
C TRP A 91 -0.41 2.31 -35.12
N GLY A 92 -1.26 1.28 -35.09
CA GLY A 92 -1.65 0.55 -33.90
C GLY A 92 -1.36 -0.94 -34.05
N SER A 93 -1.05 -1.58 -32.93
CA SER A 93 -0.87 -3.03 -32.85
C SER A 93 -2.20 -3.68 -32.45
N ILE A 94 -2.62 -4.71 -33.19
CA ILE A 94 -3.74 -5.56 -32.79
C ILE A 94 -3.20 -6.59 -31.80
N ILE A 95 -3.83 -6.67 -30.65
CA ILE A 95 -3.61 -7.72 -29.65
C ILE A 95 -4.92 -8.44 -29.32
N LYS A 96 -4.83 -9.60 -28.67
CA LYS A 96 -6.00 -10.32 -28.16
C LYS A 96 -6.79 -9.44 -27.18
N ILE A 97 -8.11 -9.60 -27.19
CA ILE A 97 -9.02 -8.85 -26.31
C ILE A 97 -8.95 -9.42 -24.88
N TYR A 98 -8.74 -8.52 -23.92
CA TYR A 98 -8.78 -8.75 -22.48
C TYR A 98 -9.90 -7.93 -21.84
N ASP A 99 -10.28 -8.27 -20.61
CA ASP A 99 -11.34 -7.56 -19.88
C ASP A 99 -10.87 -6.20 -19.33
N GLY A 100 -9.56 -6.02 -19.20
CA GLY A 100 -8.94 -4.78 -18.77
C GLY A 100 -7.51 -4.96 -18.28
N ASP A 101 -6.94 -3.86 -17.80
CA ASP A 101 -5.66 -3.82 -17.09
C ASP A 101 -5.87 -3.58 -15.57
N ILE A 102 -4.84 -3.80 -14.76
CA ILE A 102 -4.92 -3.65 -13.30
C ILE A 102 -4.73 -2.20 -12.83
N ASP A 103 -4.52 -1.23 -13.72
CA ASP A 103 -4.44 0.18 -13.36
C ASP A 103 -5.82 0.72 -12.99
N THR A 104 -6.02 0.99 -11.70
CA THR A 104 -7.26 1.57 -11.16
C THR A 104 -7.25 3.09 -11.13
N ARG A 105 -6.15 3.75 -11.56
CA ARG A 105 -6.07 5.21 -11.61
C ARG A 105 -7.03 5.80 -12.62
N LEU A 106 -7.28 7.09 -12.45
CA LEU A 106 -8.11 7.86 -13.37
C LEU A 106 -7.34 8.24 -14.63
N LYS A 107 -7.84 7.82 -15.80
CA LYS A 107 -7.30 8.25 -17.10
C LYS A 107 -7.72 9.68 -17.49
N ARG A 108 -8.82 10.19 -16.92
CA ARG A 108 -9.37 11.55 -17.16
C ARG A 108 -9.40 12.35 -15.86
N PRO A 109 -9.49 13.70 -15.90
CA PRO A 109 -9.82 14.48 -14.70
C PRO A 109 -11.10 13.95 -14.07
N ASP A 110 -10.99 13.39 -12.87
CA ASP A 110 -12.14 13.27 -11.98
C ASP A 110 -12.39 14.66 -11.41
N ASN A 111 -13.64 15.07 -11.38
CA ASN A 111 -14.09 16.28 -10.70
C ASN A 111 -14.02 16.15 -9.17
N GLY A 112 -13.47 15.03 -8.68
CA GLY A 112 -13.28 14.73 -7.26
C GLY A 112 -14.51 14.10 -6.61
N SER A 113 -15.50 13.67 -7.41
CA SER A 113 -16.75 13.08 -6.92
C SER A 113 -16.60 11.68 -6.34
N ARG A 114 -15.45 11.03 -6.50
CA ARG A 114 -15.21 9.68 -6.02
C ARG A 114 -14.35 9.65 -4.77
N LEU A 115 -14.75 8.80 -3.81
CA LEU A 115 -14.01 8.53 -2.58
C LEU A 115 -13.33 7.15 -2.56
N ASP A 116 -13.72 6.24 -3.47
CA ASP A 116 -13.19 4.88 -3.65
C ASP A 116 -13.22 4.39 -5.12
N ALA A 117 -12.35 3.42 -5.47
CA ALA A 117 -11.90 3.19 -6.86
C ALA A 117 -13.04 2.68 -7.74
N TRP A 118 -14.07 2.19 -7.05
CA TRP A 118 -15.27 1.56 -7.57
C TRP A 118 -16.46 2.51 -7.66
N GLY A 119 -16.35 3.75 -7.17
CA GLY A 119 -17.41 4.74 -7.24
C GLY A 119 -17.81 5.07 -8.68
N LYS A 120 -19.12 5.14 -8.95
CA LYS A 120 -19.64 5.67 -10.22
C LYS A 120 -19.37 7.19 -10.30
N PRO A 121 -19.03 7.75 -11.47
CA PRO A 121 -18.97 9.20 -11.63
C PRO A 121 -20.38 9.80 -11.48
N ALA A 122 -20.48 11.03 -10.99
CA ALA A 122 -21.74 11.66 -10.64
C ALA A 122 -22.54 12.30 -11.80
N ARG A 123 -22.05 12.28 -13.06
CA ARG A 123 -22.71 12.98 -14.18
C ARG A 123 -23.58 12.05 -15.05
N GLU A 124 -24.74 12.58 -15.47
CA GLU A 124 -25.44 12.15 -16.68
C GLU A 124 -24.70 12.73 -17.88
N GLU A 125 -24.28 11.87 -18.83
CA GLU A 125 -23.36 12.25 -19.92
C GLU A 125 -23.91 11.81 -21.28
N ALA A 126 -23.40 12.42 -22.35
CA ALA A 126 -23.85 12.18 -23.72
C ALA A 126 -23.74 10.69 -24.11
N PRO A 127 -24.54 10.18 -25.07
CA PRO A 127 -24.63 8.73 -25.35
C PRO A 127 -23.30 8.02 -25.64
N GLY A 128 -22.35 8.69 -26.30
CA GLY A 128 -21.01 8.15 -26.56
C GLY A 128 -20.13 8.05 -25.30
N GLU A 129 -20.27 9.01 -24.39
CA GLU A 129 -19.58 9.02 -23.09
C GLU A 129 -20.18 7.99 -22.14
N ALA A 130 -21.50 7.81 -22.18
CA ALA A 130 -22.20 6.78 -21.42
C ALA A 130 -21.69 5.36 -21.71
N ASN A 131 -21.39 5.05 -22.99
CA ASN A 131 -20.84 3.75 -23.39
C ASN A 131 -19.41 3.54 -22.85
N ALA A 132 -18.54 4.55 -22.93
CA ALA A 132 -17.18 4.48 -22.38
C ALA A 132 -17.19 4.35 -20.85
N ILE A 133 -18.09 5.05 -20.16
CA ILE A 133 -18.30 4.94 -18.71
C ILE A 133 -18.80 3.55 -18.35
N LYS A 134 -19.77 3.01 -19.11
CA LYS A 134 -20.30 1.67 -18.88
C LYS A 134 -19.20 0.61 -19.00
N ALA A 135 -18.39 0.66 -20.06
CA ALA A 135 -17.26 -0.25 -20.24
C ALA A 135 -16.22 -0.12 -19.10
N ALA A 136 -15.90 1.11 -18.68
CA ALA A 136 -15.02 1.35 -17.55
C ALA A 136 -15.61 0.84 -16.21
N ALA A 137 -16.93 0.95 -16.03
CA ALA A 137 -17.62 0.46 -14.84
C ALA A 137 -17.69 -1.07 -14.79
N GLU A 138 -17.94 -1.74 -15.92
CA GLU A 138 -17.91 -3.19 -16.03
C GLU A 138 -16.51 -3.75 -15.74
N ARG A 139 -15.48 -3.13 -16.31
CA ARG A 139 -14.07 -3.45 -16.02
C ARG A 139 -13.76 -3.33 -14.52
N LYS A 140 -14.20 -2.22 -13.90
CA LYS A 140 -14.05 -1.98 -12.46
C LYS A 140 -14.79 -3.00 -11.60
N SER A 141 -15.97 -3.46 -12.04
CA SER A 141 -16.73 -4.49 -11.32
C SER A 141 -15.96 -5.81 -11.25
N ARG A 142 -15.31 -6.24 -12.33
CA ARG A 142 -14.51 -7.48 -12.35
C ARG A 142 -13.30 -7.37 -11.43
N LEU A 143 -12.56 -6.26 -11.47
CA LEU A 143 -11.44 -6.02 -10.54
C LEU A 143 -11.91 -6.01 -9.08
N ARG A 144 -13.08 -5.42 -8.80
CA ARG A 144 -13.66 -5.41 -7.46
C ARG A 144 -13.99 -6.82 -6.94
N GLU A 145 -14.45 -7.72 -7.81
CA GLU A 145 -14.67 -9.11 -7.45
C GLU A 145 -13.36 -9.83 -7.12
N ILE A 146 -12.31 -9.59 -7.91
CA ILE A 146 -10.96 -10.12 -7.65
C ILE A 146 -10.46 -9.61 -6.29
N ALA A 147 -10.60 -8.31 -6.02
CA ALA A 147 -10.16 -7.67 -4.78
C ALA A 147 -10.83 -8.21 -3.51
N ARG A 148 -12.02 -8.81 -3.62
CA ARG A 148 -12.77 -9.35 -2.47
C ARG A 148 -12.33 -10.75 -2.07
N ASP A 149 -11.62 -11.45 -2.93
CA ASP A 149 -11.20 -12.83 -2.70
C ASP A 149 -9.68 -12.93 -2.58
N LYS A 150 -9.22 -13.26 -1.37
CA LYS A 150 -7.79 -13.42 -1.01
C LYS A 150 -7.08 -14.34 -2.00
N TYR A 151 -7.68 -15.48 -2.32
CA TYR A 151 -7.04 -16.48 -3.16
C TYR A 151 -7.06 -16.06 -4.64
N SER A 152 -8.10 -15.36 -5.11
CA SER A 152 -8.07 -14.71 -6.43
C SER A 152 -6.89 -13.73 -6.53
N LEU A 153 -6.64 -12.91 -5.51
CA LEU A 153 -5.49 -11.99 -5.50
C LEU A 153 -4.14 -12.70 -5.44
N LEU A 154 -4.01 -13.80 -4.68
CA LEU A 154 -2.80 -14.63 -4.69
C LEU A 154 -2.57 -15.26 -6.06
N SER A 155 -3.62 -15.75 -6.72
CA SER A 155 -3.55 -16.25 -8.09
C SER A 155 -3.13 -15.15 -9.07
N VAL A 156 -3.73 -13.97 -8.99
CA VAL A 156 -3.34 -12.82 -9.84
C VAL A 156 -1.88 -12.46 -9.57
N SER A 157 -1.47 -12.35 -8.32
CA SER A 157 -0.09 -12.03 -7.92
C SER A 157 0.93 -12.99 -8.53
N ALA A 158 0.71 -14.30 -8.41
CA ALA A 158 1.59 -15.30 -9.02
C ALA A 158 1.66 -15.18 -10.55
N LYS A 159 0.49 -14.99 -11.20
CA LYS A 159 0.38 -14.87 -12.66
C LYS A 159 0.90 -13.54 -13.20
N MET A 160 0.98 -12.50 -12.37
CA MET A 160 1.63 -11.23 -12.72
C MET A 160 3.15 -11.36 -12.74
N ILE A 161 3.73 -12.17 -11.85
CA ILE A 161 5.19 -12.31 -11.74
C ILE A 161 5.73 -13.31 -12.77
N SER A 162 4.99 -14.40 -13.00
CA SER A 162 5.44 -15.52 -13.85
C SER A 162 5.98 -15.09 -15.23
N PRO A 163 5.37 -14.16 -15.99
CA PRO A 163 5.87 -13.77 -17.30
C PRO A 163 7.28 -13.18 -17.23
N PHE A 164 7.57 -12.39 -16.20
CA PHE A 164 8.88 -11.77 -16.00
C PHE A 164 9.96 -12.78 -15.58
N VAL A 165 9.58 -13.85 -14.87
CA VAL A 165 10.48 -14.98 -14.58
C VAL A 165 10.94 -15.63 -15.89
N TYR A 166 10.03 -15.82 -16.86
CA TYR A 166 10.39 -16.35 -18.18
C TYR A 166 11.27 -15.37 -18.97
N LEU A 167 10.92 -14.07 -19.01
CA LEU A 167 11.75 -13.04 -19.66
C LEU A 167 13.19 -13.05 -19.13
N HIS A 168 13.35 -13.02 -17.81
CA HIS A 168 14.67 -12.91 -17.18
C HIS A 168 15.47 -14.20 -17.33
N ASN A 169 14.89 -15.36 -17.01
CA ASN A 169 15.67 -16.60 -16.84
C ASN A 169 15.75 -17.46 -18.10
N VAL A 170 14.74 -17.38 -18.98
CA VAL A 170 14.66 -18.23 -20.17
C VAL A 170 15.12 -17.46 -21.40
N PHE A 171 14.75 -16.18 -21.50
CA PHE A 171 15.02 -15.36 -22.68
C PHE A 171 16.19 -14.39 -22.49
N SER A 172 16.65 -14.15 -21.25
CA SER A 172 17.67 -13.15 -20.92
C SER A 172 17.30 -11.74 -21.40
N LEU A 173 16.00 -11.42 -21.33
CA LEU A 173 15.42 -10.14 -21.74
C LEU A 173 14.81 -9.44 -20.52
N GLY A 174 14.85 -8.10 -20.49
CA GLY A 174 14.09 -7.27 -19.55
C GLY A 174 13.04 -6.44 -20.28
N HIS A 175 11.93 -6.17 -19.60
CA HIS A 175 10.78 -5.43 -20.14
C HIS A 175 10.96 -3.91 -20.05
N PHE A 176 11.52 -3.41 -18.96
CA PHE A 176 11.85 -2.00 -18.67
C PHE A 176 10.69 -1.00 -18.72
N ASP A 177 9.43 -1.47 -18.71
CA ASP A 177 8.24 -0.62 -18.58
C ASP A 177 7.10 -1.38 -17.88
N ILE A 178 7.45 -2.11 -16.82
CA ILE A 178 6.49 -2.83 -16.00
C ILE A 178 5.68 -1.81 -15.19
N LYS A 179 4.38 -1.80 -15.41
CA LYS A 179 3.42 -0.93 -14.71
C LYS A 179 2.01 -1.53 -14.75
N PRO A 180 1.09 -1.08 -13.89
CA PRO A 180 -0.28 -1.61 -13.83
C PRO A 180 -1.03 -1.60 -15.18
N SER A 181 -0.81 -0.60 -16.03
CA SER A 181 -1.48 -0.52 -17.33
C SER A 181 -1.00 -1.57 -18.35
N ASN A 182 0.19 -2.14 -18.13
CA ASN A 182 0.82 -3.11 -19.03
C ASN A 182 0.58 -4.56 -18.57
N VAL A 183 -0.24 -4.74 -17.52
CA VAL A 183 -0.64 -6.04 -17.01
C VAL A 183 -2.15 -6.18 -17.18
N VAL A 184 -2.55 -7.01 -18.14
CA VAL A 184 -3.94 -7.24 -18.52
C VAL A 184 -4.49 -8.51 -17.92
N PHE A 185 -5.80 -8.55 -17.70
CA PHE A 185 -6.49 -9.71 -17.15
C PHE A 185 -7.74 -10.07 -17.95
N LYS A 186 -8.09 -11.35 -17.90
CA LYS A 186 -9.34 -11.89 -18.44
C LYS A 186 -9.94 -12.86 -17.44
N LYS A 187 -11.22 -12.71 -17.14
CA LYS A 187 -11.96 -13.56 -16.21
C LYS A 187 -12.87 -14.51 -17.01
N ASN A 188 -12.46 -15.78 -17.06
CA ASN A 188 -13.27 -16.90 -17.53
C ASN A 188 -13.74 -17.72 -16.31
N ARG A 189 -13.61 -19.06 -16.35
CA ARG A 189 -13.73 -19.92 -15.15
C ARG A 189 -12.62 -19.64 -14.12
N SER A 190 -11.46 -19.18 -14.59
CA SER A 190 -10.33 -18.70 -13.78
C SER A 190 -9.85 -17.34 -14.29
N ILE A 191 -9.05 -16.63 -13.48
CA ILE A 191 -8.44 -15.36 -13.89
C ILE A 191 -7.15 -15.64 -14.67
N GLU A 192 -7.12 -15.24 -15.93
CA GLU A 192 -5.92 -15.17 -16.77
C GLU A 192 -5.27 -13.80 -16.61
N VAL A 193 -3.94 -13.75 -16.56
CA VAL A 193 -3.15 -12.51 -16.52
C VAL A 193 -2.08 -12.62 -17.58
N ALA A 194 -1.84 -11.53 -18.30
CA ALA A 194 -0.80 -11.45 -19.32
C ALA A 194 -0.17 -10.06 -19.35
N VAL A 195 1.02 -9.97 -19.95
CA VAL A 195 1.82 -8.75 -20.07
C VAL A 195 1.80 -8.28 -21.52
N ILE A 196 1.62 -6.97 -21.70
CA ILE A 196 1.57 -6.28 -23.01
C ILE A 196 2.67 -5.21 -23.06
N ASP A 197 2.83 -4.57 -24.23
CA ASP A 197 3.66 -3.37 -24.42
C ASP A 197 5.17 -3.61 -24.21
N PHE A 198 5.76 -4.33 -25.17
CA PHE A 198 7.19 -4.67 -25.18
C PHE A 198 8.06 -3.62 -25.89
N GLY A 199 7.56 -2.39 -26.06
CA GLY A 199 8.26 -1.32 -26.79
C GLY A 199 9.61 -0.90 -26.18
N PHE A 200 9.89 -1.30 -24.94
CA PHE A 200 11.15 -1.04 -24.23
C PHE A 200 11.94 -2.30 -23.88
N LEU A 201 11.67 -3.43 -24.55
CA LEU A 201 12.44 -4.64 -24.35
C LEU A 201 13.94 -4.42 -24.61
N ALA A 202 14.81 -5.09 -23.86
CA ALA A 202 16.19 -5.34 -24.31
C ALA A 202 16.80 -6.57 -23.67
N VAL A 203 17.92 -6.98 -24.24
CA VAL A 203 18.82 -7.98 -23.69
C VAL A 203 19.44 -7.48 -22.39
N LEU A 204 19.37 -8.31 -21.35
CA LEU A 204 19.98 -8.02 -20.05
C LEU A 204 21.50 -7.90 -20.18
N GLY A 205 22.09 -6.98 -19.43
CA GLY A 205 23.52 -6.68 -19.41
C GLY A 205 24.00 -5.74 -20.52
N GLN A 206 23.18 -5.45 -21.54
CA GLN A 206 23.49 -4.42 -22.52
C GLN A 206 23.27 -3.01 -21.96
N SER A 207 24.06 -2.05 -22.41
CA SER A 207 23.91 -0.65 -22.00
C SER A 207 23.10 0.16 -23.00
N GLY A 208 22.14 0.94 -22.53
CA GLY A 208 21.30 1.80 -23.36
C GLY A 208 20.70 2.97 -22.59
N PRO A 209 19.87 3.81 -23.23
CA PRO A 209 19.25 4.93 -22.55
C PRO A 209 18.27 4.45 -21.47
N LEU A 210 18.15 5.23 -20.40
CA LEU A 210 17.05 5.10 -19.45
C LEU A 210 15.70 5.21 -20.20
N ARG A 211 14.68 4.48 -19.80
CA ARG A 211 13.38 4.37 -20.50
C ARG A 211 12.30 3.80 -19.59
N GLY A 212 11.08 3.70 -20.11
CA GLY A 212 9.91 3.21 -19.37
C GLY A 212 9.10 4.33 -18.73
N THR A 213 8.55 4.08 -17.54
CA THR A 213 7.72 5.04 -16.81
C THR A 213 8.44 5.54 -15.56
N VAL A 214 8.65 6.86 -15.44
CA VAL A 214 9.50 7.46 -14.39
C VAL A 214 9.11 7.06 -12.96
N ALA A 215 7.81 6.91 -12.69
CA ALA A 215 7.33 6.51 -11.37
C ALA A 215 7.77 5.09 -10.96
N PHE A 216 8.22 4.26 -11.89
CA PHE A 216 8.71 2.90 -11.65
C PHE A 216 10.22 2.79 -11.86
N ALA A 217 10.91 3.89 -12.16
CA ALA A 217 12.36 3.88 -12.34
C ALA A 217 13.03 3.50 -11.02
N ALA A 218 13.87 2.47 -11.06
CA ALA A 218 14.60 2.01 -9.89
C ALA A 218 15.59 3.10 -9.40
N PRO A 219 15.82 3.25 -8.08
CA PRO A 219 16.68 4.32 -7.56
C PRO A 219 18.12 4.28 -8.06
N GLU A 220 18.65 3.10 -8.37
CA GLU A 220 19.99 2.92 -8.93
C GLU A 220 20.09 3.25 -10.43
N ALA A 221 18.98 3.52 -11.10
CA ALA A 221 18.96 3.94 -12.50
C ALA A 221 19.28 5.44 -12.69
N GLU A 222 19.30 6.21 -11.59
CA GLU A 222 19.74 7.61 -11.59
C GLU A 222 21.27 7.68 -11.79
N CYS A 223 21.70 8.57 -12.68
CA CYS A 223 23.11 8.85 -12.88
C CYS A 223 23.69 9.59 -11.67
N GLU A 224 24.91 9.22 -11.27
CA GLU A 224 25.62 9.92 -10.20
C GLU A 224 25.86 11.39 -10.57
N LYS A 225 25.57 12.28 -9.61
CA LYS A 225 25.70 13.73 -9.75
C LYS A 225 27.12 14.18 -9.42
N GLU A 226 27.70 15.03 -10.26
CA GLU A 226 28.97 15.67 -9.97
C GLU A 226 28.83 16.62 -8.76
N PRO A 227 29.77 16.58 -7.80
CA PRO A 227 29.76 17.52 -6.69
C PRO A 227 30.00 18.94 -7.21
N THR A 228 29.09 19.87 -6.91
CA THR A 228 29.26 21.29 -7.25
C THR A 228 30.51 21.86 -6.60
N SER A 229 31.48 22.29 -7.40
CA SER A 229 32.66 23.01 -6.90
C SER A 229 32.25 24.39 -6.35
N PRO A 230 32.79 24.85 -5.20
CA PRO A 230 32.35 26.08 -4.53
C PRO A 230 32.59 27.38 -5.32
N THR A 231 33.33 27.33 -6.43
CA THR A 231 33.78 28.49 -7.21
C THR A 231 33.16 28.62 -8.60
N GLN A 232 32.24 27.75 -9.00
CA GLN A 232 31.57 27.86 -10.30
C GLN A 232 30.18 28.46 -10.15
N SER A 233 30.02 29.68 -10.65
CA SER A 233 28.71 30.26 -10.95
C SER A 233 27.96 29.29 -11.86
N VAL A 234 26.68 29.05 -11.56
CA VAL A 234 25.76 28.23 -12.35
C VAL A 234 25.74 28.75 -13.79
N ALA A 235 26.56 28.17 -14.66
CA ALA A 235 26.48 28.39 -16.09
C ALA A 235 25.24 27.65 -16.60
N GLU A 236 24.47 28.31 -17.46
CA GLU A 236 23.35 27.68 -18.15
C GLU A 236 23.78 26.35 -18.80
N PRO A 237 22.90 25.33 -18.82
CA PRO A 237 23.26 24.02 -19.34
C PRO A 237 23.69 24.15 -20.80
N LEU A 238 24.95 23.85 -21.10
CA LEU A 238 25.42 23.67 -22.47
C LEU A 238 24.58 22.58 -23.13
N ALA A 239 23.81 22.98 -24.13
CA ALA A 239 22.97 22.08 -24.91
C ALA A 239 23.85 21.08 -25.66
N GLY A 240 23.98 19.88 -25.10
CA GLY A 240 24.78 18.79 -25.68
C GLY A 240 25.28 17.75 -24.69
N THR A 241 24.65 17.61 -23.52
CA THR A 241 25.04 16.62 -22.51
C THR A 241 24.87 15.20 -23.04
N THR A 242 25.97 14.45 -23.01
CA THR A 242 26.07 13.03 -23.37
C THR A 242 24.97 12.24 -22.67
N VAL A 243 24.11 11.55 -23.45
CA VAL A 243 23.09 10.66 -22.87
C VAL A 243 23.81 9.46 -22.26
N SER A 244 23.89 9.41 -20.94
CA SER A 244 24.51 8.30 -20.23
C SER A 244 23.75 7.01 -20.48
N LYS A 245 24.48 6.01 -20.99
CA LYS A 245 23.97 4.66 -21.19
C LYS A 245 24.11 3.91 -19.87
N ILE A 246 23.00 3.37 -19.37
CA ILE A 246 22.96 2.57 -18.16
C ILE A 246 22.84 1.08 -18.53
N PRO A 247 23.42 0.16 -17.75
CA PRO A 247 23.24 -1.26 -17.96
C PRO A 247 21.78 -1.65 -17.70
N TYR A 248 21.24 -2.49 -18.57
CA TYR A 248 19.91 -3.06 -18.44
C TYR A 248 19.92 -4.27 -17.51
N LEU A 249 19.46 -4.07 -16.27
CA LEU A 249 19.50 -5.07 -15.21
C LEU A 249 18.09 -5.59 -14.89
N ALA A 250 17.97 -6.89 -14.61
CA ALA A 250 16.72 -7.50 -14.17
C ALA A 250 16.19 -6.88 -12.87
N SER A 251 17.08 -6.34 -12.01
CA SER A 251 16.70 -5.65 -10.78
C SER A 251 15.77 -4.46 -11.04
N TYR A 252 15.88 -3.77 -12.18
CA TYR A 252 15.02 -2.63 -12.53
C TYR A 252 13.58 -3.09 -12.74
N ASP A 253 13.42 -4.19 -13.49
CA ASP A 253 12.13 -4.84 -13.69
C ASP A 253 11.56 -5.33 -12.36
N VAL A 254 12.37 -5.95 -11.50
CA VAL A 254 11.87 -6.45 -10.20
C VAL A 254 11.34 -5.33 -9.32
N TYR A 255 12.04 -4.18 -9.28
CA TYR A 255 11.56 -2.99 -8.56
C TYR A 255 10.21 -2.51 -9.09
N ALA A 256 10.12 -2.33 -10.41
CA ALA A 256 8.89 -1.91 -11.08
C ALA A 256 7.74 -2.92 -10.87
N LEU A 257 8.06 -4.22 -10.89
CA LEU A 257 7.12 -5.30 -10.64
C LEU A 257 6.63 -5.32 -9.19
N GLY A 258 7.49 -5.06 -8.21
CA GLY A 258 7.11 -4.94 -6.81
C GLY A 258 6.12 -3.79 -6.57
N LEU A 259 6.36 -2.63 -7.19
CA LEU A 259 5.43 -1.49 -7.17
C LEU A 259 4.11 -1.80 -7.89
N THR A 260 4.17 -2.52 -9.01
CA THR A 260 2.98 -2.97 -9.75
C THR A 260 2.15 -3.96 -8.94
N LEU A 261 2.80 -4.88 -8.21
CA LEU A 261 2.15 -5.81 -7.31
C LEU A 261 1.53 -5.08 -6.10
N SER A 262 2.22 -4.08 -5.56
CA SER A 262 1.71 -3.18 -4.53
C SER A 262 0.41 -2.50 -4.98
N SER A 263 0.34 -2.02 -6.24
CA SER A 263 -0.88 -1.47 -6.83
C SER A 263 -2.03 -2.49 -6.90
N ALA A 264 -1.75 -3.75 -7.23
CA ALA A 264 -2.78 -4.78 -7.23
C ALA A 264 -3.38 -4.98 -5.83
N TRP A 265 -2.57 -4.93 -4.77
CA TRP A 265 -3.03 -5.11 -3.39
C TRP A 265 -3.64 -3.86 -2.73
N ASN A 266 -3.58 -2.69 -3.37
CA ASN A 266 -4.29 -1.47 -2.93
C ASN A 266 -5.33 -0.95 -3.96
N MET A 267 -5.73 -1.80 -4.92
CA MET A 267 -6.61 -1.43 -6.03
C MET A 267 -7.98 -0.87 -5.61
N SER A 268 -8.40 -1.06 -4.36
CA SER A 268 -9.67 -0.54 -3.84
C SER A 268 -9.69 0.97 -3.55
N LEU A 269 -8.53 1.62 -3.49
CA LEU A 269 -8.39 2.98 -2.98
C LEU A 269 -7.90 4.02 -4.02
N SER A 270 -7.48 3.60 -5.21
CA SER A 270 -6.82 4.51 -6.17
C SER A 270 -7.78 5.49 -6.87
N HIS A 271 -7.63 6.78 -6.55
CA HIS A 271 -8.30 7.97 -7.16
C HIS A 271 -7.31 9.01 -7.63
N SER A 272 -6.01 8.75 -7.48
CA SER A 272 -5.00 9.70 -7.90
C SER A 272 -4.72 9.48 -9.38
N ARG A 273 -4.36 10.56 -10.07
CA ARG A 273 -3.70 10.45 -11.38
C ARG A 273 -2.25 9.99 -11.22
N ARG A 274 -1.62 10.33 -10.10
CA ARG A 274 -0.25 9.96 -9.76
C ARG A 274 -0.22 8.60 -9.06
N PHE A 275 0.94 7.97 -9.06
CA PHE A 275 1.15 6.76 -8.28
C PHE A 275 1.33 7.11 -6.81
N LEU A 276 0.78 6.28 -5.93
CA LEU A 276 0.69 6.59 -4.50
C LEU A 276 2.08 6.75 -3.85
N TRP A 277 3.08 5.96 -4.24
CA TRP A 277 4.43 6.10 -3.70
C TRP A 277 5.13 7.37 -4.20
N THR A 278 4.85 7.82 -5.42
CA THR A 278 5.35 9.11 -5.92
C THR A 278 4.78 10.25 -5.07
N GLU A 279 3.45 10.28 -4.92
CA GLU A 279 2.73 11.33 -4.19
C GLU A 279 3.05 11.36 -2.69
N ARG A 280 3.25 10.18 -2.06
CA ARG A 280 3.34 10.07 -0.59
C ARG A 280 4.75 9.86 -0.05
N CYS A 281 5.67 9.35 -0.87
CA CYS A 281 6.99 8.89 -0.43
C CYS A 281 8.16 9.61 -1.12
N ILE A 282 7.97 10.12 -2.33
CA ILE A 282 9.01 10.82 -3.11
C ILE A 282 8.76 12.33 -3.08
N GLU A 283 7.65 12.79 -3.65
CA GLU A 283 7.36 14.22 -3.84
C GLU A 283 7.49 15.07 -2.56
N PRO A 284 7.03 14.60 -1.37
CA PRO A 284 7.16 15.40 -0.14
C PRO A 284 8.60 15.61 0.33
N LEU A 285 9.56 14.82 -0.17
CA LEU A 285 10.96 14.82 0.24
C LEU A 285 11.89 15.30 -0.89
N LEU A 286 11.35 15.71 -2.04
CA LEU A 286 12.14 16.25 -3.13
C LEU A 286 12.80 17.55 -2.68
N LEU A 287 14.10 17.68 -2.97
CA LEU A 287 14.83 18.92 -2.77
C LEU A 287 14.25 20.02 -3.67
N GLN A 288 14.41 21.28 -3.26
CA GLN A 288 13.97 22.42 -4.05
C GLN A 288 14.60 22.37 -5.46
N GLY A 289 13.76 22.47 -6.49
CA GLY A 289 14.19 22.39 -7.89
C GLY A 289 14.38 20.97 -8.44
N ALA A 290 14.23 19.93 -7.60
CA ALA A 290 14.18 18.54 -8.07
C ALA A 290 12.79 18.17 -8.55
N SER A 291 12.72 17.41 -9.66
CA SER A 291 11.50 16.82 -10.18
C SER A 291 11.74 15.35 -10.54
N LEU A 292 10.73 14.52 -10.31
CA LEU A 292 10.79 13.12 -10.72
C LEU A 292 10.50 13.01 -12.23
N ASP A 293 11.54 13.18 -13.04
CA ASP A 293 11.48 13.03 -14.49
C ASP A 293 12.78 12.40 -15.06
N PHE A 294 12.70 11.88 -16.28
CA PHE A 294 13.86 11.24 -16.91
C PHE A 294 14.96 12.22 -17.32
N VAL A 295 14.68 13.51 -17.44
CA VAL A 295 15.70 14.51 -17.79
C VAL A 295 16.65 14.65 -16.62
N LEU A 296 16.11 14.92 -15.43
CA LEU A 296 16.91 15.08 -14.23
C LEU A 296 17.60 13.77 -13.84
N LEU A 297 16.94 12.61 -13.95
CA LEU A 297 17.57 11.32 -13.60
C LEU A 297 18.79 10.95 -14.48
N ARG A 298 18.88 11.49 -15.71
CA ARG A 298 19.98 11.21 -16.64
C ARG A 298 21.11 12.23 -16.59
N GLN A 299 20.87 13.40 -16.02
CA GLN A 299 21.87 14.46 -15.95
C GLN A 299 22.93 14.13 -14.90
N HIS A 300 24.19 14.46 -15.19
CA HIS A 300 25.28 14.45 -14.21
C HIS A 300 25.32 15.71 -13.34
N THR A 301 24.50 16.71 -13.65
CA THR A 301 24.39 17.95 -12.89
C THR A 301 22.96 18.10 -12.34
N GLY A 302 22.78 19.04 -11.41
CA GLY A 302 21.50 19.30 -10.74
C GLY A 302 21.29 18.50 -9.44
N PRO A 303 20.16 18.72 -8.75
CA PRO A 303 19.89 18.05 -7.48
C PRO A 303 19.69 16.53 -7.68
N GLN A 304 20.16 15.75 -6.71
CA GLN A 304 19.88 14.32 -6.64
C GLN A 304 18.38 14.10 -6.38
N VAL A 305 17.74 13.24 -7.17
CA VAL A 305 16.35 12.82 -6.96
C VAL A 305 16.28 11.76 -5.86
N TYR A 306 17.02 10.66 -5.98
CA TYR A 306 17.01 9.58 -5.00
C TYR A 306 18.07 9.77 -3.92
N THR A 307 17.87 10.77 -3.07
CA THR A 307 18.65 10.99 -1.85
C THR A 307 18.55 9.81 -0.88
N GLN A 308 19.46 9.71 0.10
CA GLN A 308 19.39 8.67 1.12
C GLN A 308 18.07 8.73 1.93
N GLU A 309 17.55 9.93 2.17
CA GLU A 309 16.26 10.14 2.84
C GLU A 309 15.10 9.59 2.00
N ILE A 310 15.07 9.87 0.70
CA ILE A 310 14.05 9.33 -0.21
C ILE A 310 14.16 7.80 -0.30
N ARG A 311 15.38 7.24 -0.36
CA ARG A 311 15.58 5.78 -0.37
C ARG A 311 15.05 5.13 0.91
N LYS A 312 15.34 5.70 2.08
CA LYS A 312 14.79 5.25 3.37
C LYS A 312 13.26 5.38 3.39
N SER A 313 12.71 6.50 2.93
CA SER A 313 11.26 6.73 2.82
C SER A 313 10.58 5.69 1.93
N LEU A 314 11.17 5.36 0.77
CA LEU A 314 10.65 4.35 -0.14
C LEU A 314 10.63 2.96 0.49
N ASN A 315 11.72 2.53 1.13
CA ASN A 315 11.78 1.27 1.87
C ASN A 315 10.72 1.24 2.98
N ARG A 316 10.64 2.30 3.80
CA ARG A 316 9.63 2.44 4.88
C ARG A 316 8.19 2.50 4.37
N CYS A 317 7.96 2.94 3.13
CA CYS A 317 6.61 3.16 2.64
C CYS A 317 5.77 1.88 2.49
N VAL A 318 6.40 0.75 2.22
CA VAL A 318 5.73 -0.57 2.11
C VAL A 318 6.04 -1.50 3.29
N GLU A 319 6.88 -1.05 4.23
CA GLU A 319 7.09 -1.73 5.50
C GLU A 319 5.84 -1.65 6.39
N PRO A 320 5.73 -2.51 7.42
CA PRO A 320 4.68 -2.38 8.43
C PRO A 320 4.60 -0.94 8.94
N GLY A 321 3.39 -0.37 9.01
CA GLY A 321 3.19 1.03 9.41
C GLY A 321 3.45 2.07 8.30
N GLY A 322 3.95 1.64 7.14
CA GLY A 322 4.25 2.50 6.00
C GLY A 322 3.01 3.14 5.34
N LYS A 323 3.20 4.30 4.70
CA LYS A 323 2.11 5.08 4.06
C LYS A 323 1.38 4.34 2.92
N ILE A 324 2.03 3.35 2.30
CA ILE A 324 1.45 2.51 1.24
C ILE A 324 0.95 1.20 1.84
N GLU A 325 1.67 0.61 2.80
CA GLU A 325 1.25 -0.64 3.46
C GLU A 325 -0.13 -0.52 4.11
N LYS A 326 -0.40 0.60 4.78
CA LYS A 326 -1.69 0.90 5.43
C LYS A 326 -2.89 0.87 4.46
N LEU A 327 -2.64 1.00 3.15
CA LEU A 327 -3.67 0.97 2.12
C LEU A 327 -3.93 -0.42 1.54
N TYR A 328 -3.13 -1.42 1.89
CA TYR A 328 -3.34 -2.77 1.42
C TYR A 328 -4.67 -3.33 1.90
N LEU A 329 -5.24 -4.24 1.12
CA LEU A 329 -6.42 -4.99 1.50
C LEU A 329 -6.16 -5.78 2.79
N SER A 330 -7.12 -5.77 3.71
CA SER A 330 -6.96 -6.33 5.07
C SER A 330 -6.71 -7.85 5.10
N ASN A 331 -7.10 -8.56 4.04
CA ASN A 331 -6.88 -9.99 3.88
C ASN A 331 -5.52 -10.34 3.25
N MET A 332 -4.67 -9.33 2.97
CA MET A 332 -3.36 -9.54 2.37
C MET A 332 -2.43 -10.31 3.33
N PRO A 333 -1.93 -11.49 2.93
CA PRO A 333 -0.99 -12.21 3.78
C PRO A 333 0.32 -11.44 3.97
N PHE A 334 0.86 -11.47 5.18
CA PHE A 334 2.11 -10.81 5.54
C PHE A 334 3.29 -11.32 4.69
N LEU A 335 3.26 -12.58 4.25
CA LEU A 335 4.23 -13.13 3.29
C LEU A 335 4.28 -12.32 1.99
N VAL A 336 3.12 -11.92 1.45
CA VAL A 336 3.07 -11.11 0.22
C VAL A 336 3.64 -9.72 0.49
N LYS A 337 3.32 -9.11 1.65
CA LYS A 337 3.87 -7.80 2.05
C LYS A 337 5.39 -7.85 2.13
N ALA A 338 5.94 -8.88 2.78
CA ALA A 338 7.38 -9.10 2.87
C ALA A 338 8.03 -9.24 1.49
N LYS A 339 7.40 -9.96 0.55
CA LYS A 339 7.94 -10.12 -0.81
C LYS A 339 7.89 -8.83 -1.61
N ILE A 340 6.82 -8.04 -1.53
CA ILE A 340 6.76 -6.72 -2.17
C ILE A 340 7.88 -5.82 -1.64
N ARG A 341 8.05 -5.75 -0.31
CA ARG A 341 9.15 -4.99 0.31
C ARG A 341 10.51 -5.40 -0.25
N GLN A 342 10.78 -6.69 -0.32
CA GLN A 342 12.04 -7.23 -0.82
C GLN A 342 12.25 -6.97 -2.32
N MET A 343 11.18 -6.90 -3.11
CA MET A 343 11.26 -6.57 -4.54
C MET A 343 11.52 -5.09 -4.78
N ILE A 344 11.02 -4.21 -3.92
CA ILE A 344 11.20 -2.75 -4.06
C ILE A 344 12.38 -2.22 -3.24
N GLU A 345 13.20 -3.10 -2.67
CA GLU A 345 14.37 -2.71 -1.89
C GLU A 345 15.27 -1.77 -2.70
N THR A 346 15.50 -0.57 -2.16
CA THR A 346 16.27 0.48 -2.84
C THR A 346 17.75 0.17 -2.96
N ASN A 347 18.28 -0.76 -2.17
CA ASN A 347 19.59 -1.36 -2.38
C ASN A 347 19.49 -2.57 -3.36
N PRO A 348 19.92 -2.43 -4.63
CA PRO A 348 19.77 -3.50 -5.62
C PRO A 348 20.55 -4.78 -5.28
N VAL A 349 21.58 -4.70 -4.42
CA VAL A 349 22.41 -5.86 -4.04
C VAL A 349 21.63 -6.89 -3.22
N ILE A 350 20.66 -6.43 -2.43
CA ILE A 350 19.82 -7.29 -1.57
C ILE A 350 18.36 -7.36 -2.05
N ARG A 351 18.06 -6.75 -3.20
CA ARG A 351 16.75 -6.87 -3.86
C ARG A 351 16.59 -8.28 -4.40
N ILE A 352 15.44 -8.90 -4.13
CA ILE A 352 15.21 -10.29 -4.53
C ILE A 352 14.97 -10.42 -6.04
N SER A 353 15.14 -11.62 -6.58
CA SER A 353 14.78 -11.95 -7.96
C SER A 353 13.26 -12.15 -8.15
N ALA A 354 12.78 -11.96 -9.38
CA ALA A 354 11.39 -12.29 -9.73
C ALA A 354 11.08 -13.78 -9.49
N SER A 355 12.06 -14.66 -9.74
CA SER A 355 11.97 -16.11 -9.49
C SER A 355 11.64 -16.42 -8.03
N ASN A 356 12.37 -15.78 -7.12
CA ASN A 356 12.14 -15.94 -5.68
C ASN A 356 10.74 -15.47 -5.30
N ALA A 357 10.36 -14.26 -5.69
CA ALA A 357 9.04 -13.71 -5.40
C ALA A 357 7.91 -14.62 -5.92
N PHE A 358 8.03 -15.10 -7.15
CA PHE A 358 7.08 -16.04 -7.76
C PHE A 358 6.98 -17.33 -6.96
N ALA A 359 8.10 -17.97 -6.64
CA ALA A 359 8.11 -19.25 -5.94
C ALA A 359 7.45 -19.16 -4.55
N PHE A 360 7.74 -18.12 -3.78
CA PHE A 360 7.09 -17.89 -2.48
C PHE A 360 5.59 -17.70 -2.61
N ILE A 361 5.13 -16.86 -3.55
CA ILE A 361 3.69 -16.60 -3.75
C ILE A 361 2.99 -17.84 -4.30
N ALA A 362 3.61 -18.61 -5.18
CA ALA A 362 3.06 -19.85 -5.73
C ALA A 362 2.88 -20.93 -4.65
N VAL A 363 3.89 -21.14 -3.79
CA VAL A 363 3.79 -22.08 -2.67
C VAL A 363 2.74 -21.61 -1.66
N ALA A 364 2.71 -20.32 -1.32
CA ALA A 364 1.69 -19.77 -0.43
C ALA A 364 0.28 -19.98 -1.00
N ARG A 365 0.08 -19.73 -2.30
CA ARG A 365 -1.19 -19.98 -2.99
C ARG A 365 -1.62 -21.44 -2.89
N ALA A 366 -0.71 -22.39 -3.10
CA ALA A 366 -1.01 -23.82 -3.02
C ALA A 366 -1.45 -24.22 -1.60
N LEU A 367 -0.73 -23.74 -0.58
CA LEU A 367 -1.06 -24.04 0.82
C LEU A 367 -2.36 -23.36 1.29
N GLU A 368 -2.64 -22.14 0.83
CA GLU A 368 -3.93 -21.47 1.08
C GLU A 368 -5.09 -22.20 0.39
N ALA A 369 -4.86 -22.78 -0.80
CA ALA A 369 -5.85 -23.62 -1.45
C ALA A 369 -6.23 -24.84 -0.59
N VAL A 370 -5.26 -25.49 0.07
CA VAL A 370 -5.55 -26.60 1.00
C VAL A 370 -6.46 -26.16 2.16
N ARG A 371 -6.37 -24.91 2.61
CA ARG A 371 -7.16 -24.39 3.73
C ARG A 371 -8.61 -24.08 3.33
N GLU A 372 -8.81 -23.50 2.15
CA GLU A 372 -10.07 -22.82 1.80
C GLU A 372 -10.71 -23.28 0.48
N ARG A 373 -10.03 -24.09 -0.36
CA ARG A 373 -10.49 -24.44 -1.73
C ARG A 373 -10.91 -25.91 -1.86
N PRO A 374 -11.64 -26.26 -2.95
CA PRO A 374 -11.99 -27.65 -3.26
C PRO A 374 -10.76 -28.56 -3.32
N VAL A 375 -10.95 -29.83 -2.97
CA VAL A 375 -9.86 -30.80 -2.80
C VAL A 375 -9.08 -30.99 -4.10
N GLU A 376 -9.75 -31.08 -5.24
CA GLU A 376 -9.13 -31.30 -6.55
C GLU A 376 -8.21 -30.13 -6.94
N GLU A 377 -8.69 -28.90 -6.76
CA GLU A 377 -7.90 -27.69 -7.02
C GLU A 377 -6.68 -27.61 -6.09
N ALA A 378 -6.89 -27.87 -4.80
CA ALA A 378 -5.82 -27.86 -3.81
C ALA A 378 -4.74 -28.92 -4.10
N GLN A 379 -5.14 -30.12 -4.48
CA GLN A 379 -4.22 -31.21 -4.86
C GLN A 379 -3.39 -30.85 -6.09
N GLN A 380 -4.02 -30.29 -7.12
CA GLN A 380 -3.33 -29.87 -8.33
C GLN A 380 -2.25 -28.82 -8.02
N LEU A 381 -2.61 -27.76 -7.29
CA LEU A 381 -1.68 -26.68 -6.97
C LEU A 381 -0.55 -27.14 -6.05
N LEU A 382 -0.84 -28.02 -5.11
CA LEU A 382 0.18 -28.59 -4.25
C LEU A 382 1.17 -29.44 -5.07
N HIS A 383 0.67 -30.21 -6.04
CA HIS A 383 1.53 -30.97 -6.94
C HIS A 383 2.43 -30.08 -7.81
N GLU A 384 1.89 -28.98 -8.36
CA GLU A 384 2.69 -27.98 -9.07
C GLU A 384 3.79 -27.37 -8.17
N ALA A 385 3.48 -27.14 -6.88
CA ALA A 385 4.42 -26.59 -5.90
C ALA A 385 5.48 -27.59 -5.39
N GLN A 386 5.27 -28.91 -5.50
CA GLN A 386 6.22 -29.96 -5.07
C GLN A 386 7.57 -29.90 -5.78
N GLY A 387 7.62 -29.28 -6.96
CA GLY A 387 8.84 -29.04 -7.72
C GLY A 387 9.76 -27.99 -7.08
N THR A 388 9.28 -27.18 -6.14
CA THR A 388 10.04 -26.07 -5.55
C THR A 388 10.85 -26.49 -4.32
N VAL A 389 12.02 -25.88 -4.12
CA VAL A 389 12.81 -26.03 -2.89
C VAL A 389 12.05 -25.55 -1.66
N LEU A 390 11.26 -24.48 -1.84
CA LEU A 390 10.62 -23.76 -0.75
C LEU A 390 9.56 -24.61 -0.05
N LEU A 391 8.71 -25.33 -0.79
CA LEU A 391 7.72 -26.21 -0.19
C LEU A 391 8.39 -27.33 0.61
N ARG A 392 9.43 -27.98 0.05
CA ARG A 392 10.14 -29.08 0.73
C ARG A 392 10.84 -28.61 2.00
N LEU A 393 11.56 -27.49 1.93
CA LEU A 393 12.19 -26.88 3.10
C LEU A 393 11.16 -26.50 4.16
N SER A 394 10.03 -25.92 3.74
CA SER A 394 8.97 -25.50 4.66
C SER A 394 8.32 -26.70 5.36
N LEU A 395 8.03 -27.78 4.63
CA LEU A 395 7.51 -29.04 5.19
C LEU A 395 8.48 -29.63 6.21
N SER A 396 9.76 -29.76 5.84
CA SER A 396 10.79 -30.31 6.71
C SER A 396 10.95 -29.49 8.00
N LYS A 397 10.98 -28.16 7.90
CA LYS A 397 11.11 -27.28 9.07
C LYS A 397 9.82 -27.25 9.92
N ALA A 398 8.65 -27.43 9.32
CA ALA A 398 7.39 -27.63 10.03
C ALA A 398 7.28 -29.01 10.71
N GLY A 399 8.26 -29.92 10.48
CA GLY A 399 8.22 -31.28 11.03
C GLY A 399 7.19 -32.18 10.34
N THR A 400 6.75 -31.83 9.13
CA THR A 400 5.75 -32.59 8.36
C THR A 400 6.36 -33.11 7.06
N GLY A 401 6.07 -34.37 6.70
CA GLY A 401 6.57 -34.96 5.45
C GLY A 401 5.64 -34.74 4.25
N SER A 402 4.35 -34.49 4.50
CA SER A 402 3.30 -34.32 3.49
C SER A 402 2.06 -33.64 4.09
N ILE A 403 1.11 -33.25 3.24
CA ILE A 403 -0.14 -32.58 3.65
C ILE A 403 -1.34 -33.45 3.28
N GLU A 404 -2.20 -33.75 4.26
CA GLU A 404 -3.41 -34.56 4.10
C GLU A 404 -4.59 -33.72 3.58
N VAL A 405 -4.57 -33.38 2.28
CA VAL A 405 -5.56 -32.48 1.65
C VAL A 405 -7.01 -32.95 1.89
N GLY A 406 -7.90 -32.02 2.23
CA GLY A 406 -9.32 -32.29 2.48
C GLY A 406 -9.66 -32.66 3.94
N THR A 407 -8.66 -32.77 4.82
CA THR A 407 -8.85 -33.09 6.24
C THR A 407 -8.59 -31.88 7.16
N ALA A 408 -9.12 -31.89 8.38
CA ALA A 408 -8.80 -30.87 9.39
C ALA A 408 -7.30 -30.85 9.73
N ARG A 409 -6.67 -32.04 9.80
CA ARG A 409 -5.22 -32.20 9.99
C ARG A 409 -4.44 -31.57 8.85
N GLY A 410 -4.87 -31.75 7.60
CA GLY A 410 -4.26 -31.14 6.43
C GLY A 410 -4.30 -29.61 6.46
N ARG A 411 -5.40 -29.01 6.95
CA ARG A 411 -5.50 -27.55 7.14
C ARG A 411 -4.52 -27.04 8.20
N GLN A 412 -4.33 -27.80 9.27
CA GLN A 412 -3.34 -27.48 10.30
C GLN A 412 -1.91 -27.59 9.74
N GLN A 413 -1.57 -28.72 9.09
CA GLN A 413 -0.27 -28.93 8.43
C GLN A 413 0.03 -27.82 7.42
N ALA A 414 -0.95 -27.40 6.62
CA ALA A 414 -0.80 -26.30 5.68
C ALA A 414 -0.54 -24.96 6.38
N THR A 415 -1.19 -24.71 7.52
CA THR A 415 -0.99 -23.49 8.32
C THR A 415 0.41 -23.45 8.95
N GLU A 416 0.86 -24.57 9.52
CA GLU A 416 2.22 -24.73 10.06
C GLU A 416 3.29 -24.56 8.96
N THR A 417 3.05 -25.15 7.79
CA THR A 417 3.94 -25.02 6.63
C THR A 417 3.98 -23.58 6.10
N LEU A 418 2.83 -22.89 6.04
CA LEU A 418 2.76 -21.47 5.68
C LEU A 418 3.52 -20.59 6.68
N ARG A 419 3.45 -20.92 7.97
CA ARG A 419 4.19 -20.23 9.01
C ARG A 419 5.70 -20.36 8.79
N THR A 420 6.18 -21.58 8.56
CA THR A 420 7.59 -21.80 8.23
C THR A 420 8.01 -21.12 6.92
N LEU A 421 7.16 -21.12 5.90
CA LEU A 421 7.42 -20.41 4.65
C LEU A 421 7.57 -18.90 4.90
N LEU A 422 6.77 -18.32 5.81
CA LEU A 422 6.92 -16.93 6.22
C LEU A 422 8.24 -16.68 6.98
N GLU A 423 8.69 -17.61 7.82
CA GLU A 423 10.00 -17.51 8.48
C GLU A 423 11.16 -17.55 7.47
N LEU A 424 11.07 -18.38 6.43
CA LEU A 424 12.02 -18.38 5.32
C LEU A 424 11.98 -17.04 4.57
N ALA A 425 10.78 -16.52 4.28
CA ALA A 425 10.59 -15.25 3.58
C ALA A 425 11.21 -14.07 4.33
N THR A 426 11.26 -14.14 5.67
CA THR A 426 11.83 -13.10 6.53
C THR A 426 13.25 -13.41 6.98
N TRP A 427 13.97 -14.33 6.31
CA TRP A 427 15.37 -14.67 6.56
C TRP A 427 15.68 -15.30 7.94
N SER A 428 14.71 -16.01 8.55
CA SER A 428 14.93 -16.70 9.84
C SER A 428 16.16 -17.62 9.86
N PRO A 429 16.44 -18.44 8.82
CA PRO A 429 17.61 -19.32 8.84
C PRO A 429 18.94 -18.57 9.00
N ILE A 430 19.04 -17.36 8.45
CA ILE A 430 20.24 -16.52 8.60
C ILE A 430 20.37 -16.06 10.05
N ARG A 431 19.27 -15.61 10.68
CA ARG A 431 19.26 -15.26 12.11
C ARG A 431 19.63 -16.44 13.00
N GLU A 432 19.08 -17.62 12.73
CA GLU A 432 19.42 -18.86 13.44
C GLU A 432 20.92 -19.16 13.37
N ALA A 433 21.52 -19.02 12.17
CA ALA A 433 22.96 -19.18 12.00
C ALA A 433 23.76 -18.13 12.80
N VAL A 434 23.41 -16.85 12.65
CA VAL A 434 24.06 -15.72 13.33
C VAL A 434 24.00 -15.87 14.85
N VAL A 435 22.85 -16.23 15.41
CA VAL A 435 22.69 -16.41 16.87
C VAL A 435 23.64 -17.46 17.43
N SER A 436 23.96 -18.49 16.64
CA SER A 436 24.87 -19.56 17.05
C SER A 436 26.36 -19.22 16.93
N CYS A 437 26.72 -18.22 16.13
CA CYS A 437 28.12 -17.84 15.88
C CYS A 437 28.51 -16.51 16.56
N VAL A 438 27.55 -15.61 16.81
CA VAL A 438 27.83 -14.22 17.24
C VAL A 438 27.29 -13.96 18.65
N VAL A 439 28.19 -13.46 19.50
CA VAL A 439 27.90 -13.04 20.88
C VAL A 439 27.49 -11.55 20.90
N PRO A 440 26.42 -11.18 21.62
CA PRO A 440 26.03 -9.77 21.80
C PRO A 440 27.10 -8.95 22.53
N ILE A 441 27.25 -7.70 22.13
CA ILE A 441 28.09 -6.73 22.84
C ILE A 441 27.35 -6.26 24.10
N PRO A 442 28.02 -6.13 25.26
CA PRO A 442 27.40 -5.59 26.47
C PRO A 442 26.80 -4.19 26.26
N VAL A 443 25.62 -3.93 26.83
CA VAL A 443 24.89 -2.66 26.68
C VAL A 443 25.77 -1.44 26.99
N ALA A 444 26.53 -1.48 28.08
CA ALA A 444 27.40 -0.37 28.50
C ALA A 444 28.46 0.00 27.44
N THR A 445 28.89 -0.98 26.64
CA THR A 445 29.83 -0.76 25.54
C THR A 445 29.09 -0.24 24.31
N VAL A 446 27.94 -0.83 23.97
CA VAL A 446 27.11 -0.41 22.82
C VAL A 446 26.73 1.06 22.92
N MET A 447 26.34 1.53 24.10
CA MET A 447 25.92 2.93 24.32
C MET A 447 27.05 3.95 24.16
N ARG A 448 28.31 3.52 24.06
CA ARG A 448 29.49 4.38 23.87
C ARG A 448 30.05 4.33 22.45
N LEU A 449 29.49 3.48 21.58
CA LEU A 449 29.93 3.38 20.20
C LEU A 449 29.53 4.64 19.42
N THR A 450 30.41 5.05 18.51
CA THR A 450 30.16 6.16 17.57
C THR A 450 29.88 5.66 16.16
N THR A 451 30.22 4.41 15.86
CA THR A 451 30.03 3.73 14.58
C THR A 451 29.47 2.33 14.80
N LEU A 452 28.88 1.76 13.75
CA LEU A 452 28.40 0.38 13.79
C LEU A 452 29.54 -0.61 14.03
N PRO A 453 29.30 -1.71 14.76
CA PRO A 453 30.33 -2.70 15.06
C PRO A 453 30.86 -3.36 13.78
N LYS A 454 32.17 -3.64 13.75
CA LYS A 454 32.79 -4.38 12.64
C LYS A 454 32.18 -5.78 12.52
N VAL A 455 32.16 -6.31 11.30
CA VAL A 455 31.67 -7.65 10.99
C VAL A 455 32.83 -8.52 10.54
N GLU A 456 33.09 -9.61 11.26
CA GLU A 456 34.21 -10.54 11.01
C GLU A 456 33.72 -11.99 10.83
N GLU A 457 32.48 -12.28 11.24
CA GLU A 457 31.93 -13.63 11.42
C GLU A 457 31.22 -14.20 10.17
N VAL A 458 31.23 -13.50 9.03
CA VAL A 458 30.47 -13.88 7.81
C VAL A 458 30.77 -15.31 7.36
N ALA A 459 32.05 -15.69 7.33
CA ALA A 459 32.47 -17.02 6.88
C ALA A 459 31.91 -18.15 7.77
N GLU A 460 31.96 -17.96 9.09
CA GLU A 460 31.44 -18.92 10.07
C GLU A 460 29.91 -19.04 9.96
N VAL A 461 29.22 -17.90 9.84
CA VAL A 461 27.76 -17.85 9.66
C VAL A 461 27.34 -18.57 8.37
N GLN A 462 28.09 -18.38 7.28
CA GLN A 462 27.82 -19.04 6.01
C GLN A 462 27.98 -20.58 6.10
N GLU A 463 29.02 -21.06 6.78
CA GLU A 463 29.22 -22.50 7.01
C GLU A 463 28.07 -23.08 7.85
N LYS A 464 27.64 -22.37 8.89
CA LYS A 464 26.53 -22.80 9.75
C LYS A 464 25.21 -22.82 9.00
N LEU A 465 24.93 -21.79 8.18
CA LEU A 465 23.72 -21.69 7.37
C LEU A 465 23.59 -22.90 6.43
N SER A 466 24.72 -23.37 5.88
CA SER A 466 24.76 -24.57 5.04
C SER A 466 24.25 -25.82 5.72
N ARG A 467 24.65 -26.00 6.97
CA ARG A 467 24.22 -27.13 7.79
C ARG A 467 22.74 -27.02 8.15
N LEU A 468 22.28 -25.82 8.52
CA LEU A 468 20.87 -25.58 8.91
C LEU A 468 19.89 -25.83 7.76
N LEU A 469 20.26 -25.44 6.54
CA LEU A 469 19.43 -25.63 5.34
C LEU A 469 19.64 -26.99 4.67
N GLN A 470 20.57 -27.81 5.18
CA GLN A 470 20.87 -29.14 4.66
C GLN A 470 21.15 -29.13 3.14
N TRP A 471 21.88 -28.13 2.64
CA TRP A 471 22.12 -27.99 1.19
C TRP A 471 22.68 -29.24 0.52
N PRO A 472 23.65 -29.98 1.10
CA PRO A 472 24.16 -31.19 0.46
C PRO A 472 23.07 -32.25 0.20
N TRP A 473 22.12 -32.39 1.12
CA TRP A 473 21.00 -33.31 0.96
C TRP A 473 20.03 -32.83 -0.12
N LEU A 474 19.72 -31.53 -0.14
CA LEU A 474 18.85 -30.93 -1.15
C LEU A 474 19.41 -31.09 -2.57
N GLN A 475 20.73 -31.00 -2.77
CA GLN A 475 21.37 -31.16 -4.09
C GLN A 475 21.29 -32.60 -4.65
N GLN A 476 21.09 -33.59 -3.77
CA GLN A 476 20.99 -35.00 -4.15
C GLN A 476 19.55 -35.41 -4.54
N GLN A 477 18.57 -34.57 -4.23
CA GLN A 477 17.15 -34.84 -4.46
C GLN A 477 16.75 -34.69 -5.95
N GLU A 478 15.87 -35.57 -6.44
CA GLU A 478 15.36 -35.49 -7.81
C GLU A 478 14.40 -34.28 -8.02
N GLY A 479 14.42 -33.72 -9.24
CA GLY A 479 13.62 -32.56 -9.66
C GLY A 479 14.48 -31.32 -9.98
N GLN A 480 13.94 -30.12 -9.73
CA GLN A 480 14.63 -28.83 -9.99
C GLN A 480 15.93 -28.63 -9.19
N MET A 481 16.20 -29.50 -8.22
CA MET A 481 17.28 -29.39 -7.23
C MET A 481 18.53 -30.18 -7.60
N LYS A 482 18.39 -31.19 -8.48
CA LYS A 482 19.45 -32.12 -8.81
C LYS A 482 20.55 -31.41 -9.60
N GLY A 483 21.76 -31.36 -9.03
CA GLY A 483 22.93 -30.77 -9.69
C GLY A 483 22.93 -29.24 -9.77
N LYS A 484 22.04 -28.56 -9.02
CA LYS A 484 22.07 -27.09 -8.89
C LYS A 484 23.31 -26.63 -8.11
N SER A 485 23.90 -25.53 -8.55
CA SER A 485 25.03 -24.92 -7.84
C SER A 485 24.57 -24.36 -6.50
N TYR A 486 25.54 -24.10 -5.62
CA TYR A 486 25.26 -23.45 -4.35
C TYR A 486 24.63 -22.05 -4.54
N GLY A 487 25.07 -21.30 -5.54
CA GLY A 487 24.50 -19.99 -5.88
C GLY A 487 23.03 -20.08 -6.33
N ASP A 488 22.66 -21.11 -7.09
CA ASP A 488 21.27 -21.33 -7.51
C ASP A 488 20.34 -21.57 -6.31
N LEU A 489 20.83 -22.28 -5.28
CA LEU A 489 20.07 -22.53 -4.06
C LEU A 489 19.87 -21.26 -3.23
N ILE A 490 20.86 -20.38 -3.21
CA ILE A 490 20.75 -19.09 -2.52
C ILE A 490 19.71 -18.22 -3.20
N ASP A 491 19.73 -18.09 -4.53
CA ASP A 491 18.68 -17.35 -5.24
C ASP A 491 17.30 -17.99 -5.01
N ALA A 492 17.20 -19.32 -5.08
CA ALA A 492 15.93 -20.00 -4.87
C ALA A 492 15.34 -19.78 -3.46
N VAL A 493 16.16 -19.72 -2.41
CA VAL A 493 15.70 -19.55 -1.02
C VAL A 493 15.62 -18.07 -0.60
N PHE A 494 16.67 -17.29 -0.89
CA PHE A 494 16.84 -15.93 -0.42
C PHE A 494 16.62 -14.86 -1.49
N GLY A 495 16.66 -15.24 -2.77
CA GLY A 495 16.37 -14.35 -3.90
C GLY A 495 17.52 -13.45 -4.31
N VAL A 496 18.70 -13.67 -3.73
CA VAL A 496 19.88 -12.83 -3.93
C VAL A 496 21.05 -13.67 -4.42
N ASN A 497 22.08 -13.00 -4.95
CA ASN A 497 23.35 -13.65 -5.23
C ASN A 497 24.20 -13.78 -3.94
N MET A 498 25.43 -14.32 -4.07
CA MET A 498 26.36 -14.45 -2.94
C MET A 498 26.70 -13.10 -2.27
N GLU A 499 26.84 -12.03 -3.06
CA GLU A 499 27.13 -10.69 -2.55
C GLU A 499 25.98 -10.16 -1.70
N GLY A 500 24.74 -10.28 -2.20
CA GLY A 500 23.53 -9.95 -1.46
C GLY A 500 23.36 -10.77 -0.20
N LEU A 501 23.65 -12.08 -0.24
CA LEU A 501 23.64 -12.92 0.95
C LEU A 501 24.63 -12.41 2.00
N ASN A 502 25.84 -12.02 1.60
CA ASN A 502 26.86 -11.47 2.50
C ASN A 502 26.40 -10.15 3.13
N VAL A 503 25.78 -9.25 2.37
CA VAL A 503 25.24 -7.99 2.90
C VAL A 503 24.12 -8.26 3.91
N ILE A 504 23.20 -9.19 3.63
CA ILE A 504 22.14 -9.57 4.57
C ILE A 504 22.76 -10.18 5.84
N MET A 505 23.75 -11.07 5.71
CA MET A 505 24.47 -11.63 6.86
C MET A 505 25.13 -10.55 7.69
N GLN A 506 25.81 -9.58 7.07
CA GLN A 506 26.43 -8.45 7.78
C GLN A 506 25.41 -7.65 8.58
N GLN A 507 24.25 -7.33 7.98
CA GLN A 507 23.15 -6.65 8.68
C GLN A 507 22.66 -7.46 9.89
N GLN A 508 22.43 -8.77 9.73
CA GLN A 508 21.98 -9.62 10.82
C GLN A 508 23.06 -9.82 11.91
N ILE A 509 24.35 -9.83 11.56
CA ILE A 509 25.46 -9.87 12.51
C ILE A 509 25.50 -8.58 13.33
N ILE A 510 25.34 -7.41 12.69
CA ILE A 510 25.23 -6.12 13.38
C ILE A 510 24.03 -6.15 14.34
N ASP A 511 22.86 -6.58 13.89
CA ASP A 511 21.66 -6.71 14.74
C ASP A 511 21.91 -7.61 15.94
N ARG A 512 22.62 -8.72 15.76
CA ARG A 512 22.98 -9.63 16.85
C ARG A 512 23.96 -9.00 17.82
N LYS A 513 25.01 -8.33 17.34
CA LYS A 513 25.98 -7.61 18.20
C LYS A 513 25.29 -6.52 19.02
N MET A 514 24.32 -5.83 18.42
CA MET A 514 23.55 -4.74 19.04
C MET A 514 22.34 -5.23 19.87
N SER A 515 22.05 -6.53 19.87
CA SER A 515 20.80 -7.07 20.41
C SER A 515 20.52 -6.72 21.87
N ALA A 516 21.54 -6.58 22.72
CA ALA A 516 21.34 -6.19 24.11
C ALA A 516 20.76 -4.76 24.25
N ALA A 517 21.22 -3.83 23.40
CA ALA A 517 20.67 -2.48 23.31
C ALA A 517 19.27 -2.47 22.66
N ASN A 518 19.09 -3.27 21.61
CA ASN A 518 17.79 -3.40 20.94
C ASN A 518 16.70 -3.88 21.91
N LEU A 519 17.00 -4.86 22.75
CA LEU A 519 16.07 -5.33 23.79
C LEU A 519 15.73 -4.25 24.83
N LEU A 520 16.71 -3.41 25.20
CA LEU A 520 16.46 -2.27 26.10
C LEU A 520 15.54 -1.23 25.45
N ILE A 521 15.80 -0.90 24.17
CA ILE A 521 14.95 0.00 23.38
C ILE A 521 13.52 -0.53 23.31
N SER A 522 13.34 -1.81 22.96
CA SER A 522 12.00 -2.39 22.82
C SER A 522 11.21 -2.40 24.13
N ARG A 523 11.89 -2.61 25.27
CA ARG A 523 11.27 -2.49 26.59
C ARG A 523 10.88 -1.05 26.90
N SER A 524 11.71 -0.07 26.53
CA SER A 524 11.35 1.34 26.71
C SER A 524 10.19 1.77 25.81
N VAL A 525 10.10 1.24 24.59
CA VAL A 525 8.94 1.43 23.70
C VAL A 525 7.68 0.85 24.33
N HIS A 526 7.74 -0.39 24.83
CA HIS A 526 6.62 -1.03 25.53
C HIS A 526 6.14 -0.18 26.71
N LEU A 527 7.06 0.23 27.59
CA LEU A 527 6.75 1.08 28.74
C LEU A 527 6.18 2.45 28.34
N TYR A 528 6.65 3.02 27.23
CA TYR A 528 6.12 4.27 26.70
C TYR A 528 4.65 4.09 26.29
N LEU A 529 4.35 3.08 25.47
CA LEU A 529 3.00 2.81 24.98
C LEU A 529 2.03 2.41 26.10
N GLU A 530 2.49 1.59 27.05
CA GLU A 530 1.70 1.23 28.24
C GLU A 530 1.35 2.48 29.06
N ARG A 531 2.29 3.41 29.25
CA ARG A 531 2.02 4.68 29.93
C ARG A 531 1.02 5.55 29.18
N GLN A 532 1.07 5.59 27.85
CA GLN A 532 0.07 6.31 27.06
C GLN A 532 -1.33 5.76 27.33
N LEU A 533 -1.49 4.43 27.30
CA LEU A 533 -2.77 3.76 27.58
C LEU A 533 -3.26 3.95 29.02
N LEU A 534 -2.34 4.08 29.98
CA LEU A 534 -2.69 4.34 31.39
C LEU A 534 -3.09 5.81 31.65
N ILE A 535 -2.42 6.75 30.98
CA ILE A 535 -2.71 8.20 31.12
C ILE A 535 -4.05 8.52 30.48
N ASP A 536 -4.30 7.98 29.29
CA ASP A 536 -5.54 8.16 28.57
C ASP A 536 -6.09 6.80 28.11
N PRO A 537 -6.93 6.14 28.93
CA PRO A 537 -7.56 4.88 28.57
C PRO A 537 -8.52 5.06 27.37
N TYR A 538 -8.85 6.30 27.01
CA TYR A 538 -9.74 6.64 25.91
C TYR A 538 -9.02 6.86 24.58
N ILE A 539 -7.70 6.66 24.51
CA ILE A 539 -6.96 6.63 23.23
C ILE A 539 -7.69 5.71 22.26
N GLN A 540 -8.17 6.28 21.16
CA GLN A 540 -8.97 5.57 20.16
C GLN A 540 -8.15 4.46 19.48
N ILE A 541 -6.90 4.78 19.12
CA ILE A 541 -5.91 3.85 18.58
C ILE A 541 -4.49 4.43 18.71
N ILE A 542 -3.49 3.56 18.79
CA ILE A 542 -2.09 3.94 18.67
C ILE A 542 -1.73 3.94 17.17
N GLU A 543 -1.48 5.11 16.60
CA GLU A 543 -1.11 5.24 15.19
C GLU A 543 0.31 4.69 14.95
N GLU A 544 0.46 3.80 13.96
CA GLU A 544 1.73 3.14 13.60
C GLU A 544 2.75 4.06 12.89
N THR A 545 2.85 5.34 13.27
CA THR A 545 3.93 6.24 12.87
C THR A 545 4.35 7.05 14.10
N PRO A 546 5.44 6.69 14.80
CA PRO A 546 5.92 7.49 15.90
C PRO A 546 6.39 8.85 15.39
N SER A 547 6.13 9.91 16.16
CA SER A 547 6.70 11.24 15.89
C SER A 547 8.21 11.24 16.21
N GLU A 548 8.97 12.16 15.60
CA GLU A 548 10.39 12.34 15.93
C GLU A 548 10.59 12.64 17.42
N ASP A 549 9.71 13.43 18.02
CA ASP A 549 9.72 13.71 19.47
C ASP A 549 9.54 12.43 20.31
N THR A 550 8.68 11.51 19.86
CA THR A 550 8.47 10.21 20.50
C THR A 550 9.74 9.36 20.41
N ILE A 551 10.37 9.32 19.23
CA ILE A 551 11.62 8.58 19.02
C ILE A 551 12.72 9.15 19.92
N ALA A 552 12.92 10.46 19.91
CA ALA A 552 13.93 11.14 20.72
C ALA A 552 13.69 10.92 22.23
N PHE A 553 12.43 10.97 22.69
CA PHE A 553 12.08 10.67 24.08
C PHE A 553 12.49 9.25 24.48
N ILE A 554 12.16 8.25 23.66
CA ILE A 554 12.47 6.84 23.92
C ILE A 554 13.99 6.63 23.94
N LEU A 555 14.74 7.19 22.98
CA LEU A 555 16.19 7.11 22.95
C LEU A 555 16.83 7.74 24.20
N LYS A 556 16.36 8.93 24.59
CA LYS A 556 16.83 9.61 25.80
C LYS A 556 16.56 8.78 27.06
N SER A 557 15.43 8.07 27.12
CA SER A 557 15.08 7.21 28.27
C SER A 557 16.04 6.03 28.48
N VAL A 558 16.73 5.59 27.41
CA VAL A 558 17.74 4.52 27.47
C VAL A 558 19.18 5.05 27.50
N GLY A 559 19.36 6.38 27.61
CA GLY A 559 20.67 7.02 27.73
C GLY A 559 21.39 7.30 26.41
N ILE A 560 20.68 7.32 25.28
CA ILE A 560 21.23 7.67 23.97
C ILE A 560 20.95 9.17 23.71
N SER A 561 22.01 9.93 23.41
CA SER A 561 21.90 11.36 23.04
C SER A 561 21.65 11.54 21.54
N ASP A 562 20.80 12.52 21.21
CA ASP A 562 20.41 12.89 19.83
C ASP A 562 21.20 14.10 19.29
N GLU A 563 22.32 14.45 19.94
CA GLU A 563 23.05 15.71 19.68
C GLU A 563 23.89 15.73 18.37
N ARG A 564 24.07 14.59 17.68
CA ARG A 564 24.75 14.52 16.36
C ARG A 564 24.21 13.39 15.49
N ASP A 565 23.95 13.70 14.21
CA ASP A 565 23.69 12.68 13.20
C ASP A 565 24.91 11.75 13.04
N SER A 566 24.67 10.46 13.23
CA SER A 566 25.66 9.39 13.11
C SER A 566 24.98 8.11 12.64
N ASP A 567 25.74 7.20 12.02
CA ASP A 567 25.21 5.92 11.54
C ASP A 567 24.56 5.09 12.66
N ILE A 568 25.13 5.17 13.86
CA ILE A 568 24.61 4.45 15.02
C ILE A 568 23.30 5.06 15.54
N LEU A 569 23.18 6.39 15.53
CA LEU A 569 21.95 7.07 15.90
C LEU A 569 20.83 6.75 14.90
N ALA A 570 21.14 6.77 13.60
CA ALA A 570 20.19 6.36 12.56
C ALA A 570 19.72 4.92 12.78
N TYR A 571 20.64 3.99 13.08
CA TYR A 571 20.30 2.61 13.43
C TYR A 571 19.35 2.53 14.63
N PHE A 572 19.62 3.25 15.73
CA PHE A 572 18.74 3.23 16.89
C PHE A 572 17.37 3.86 16.63
N LYS A 573 17.29 4.94 15.84
CA LYS A 573 16.01 5.52 15.39
C LYS A 573 15.18 4.48 14.61
N ASP A 574 15.81 3.73 13.70
CA ASP A 574 15.15 2.64 12.96
C ASP A 574 14.68 1.50 13.88
N ARG A 575 15.45 1.17 14.93
CA ARG A 575 15.05 0.16 15.93
C ARG A 575 13.90 0.61 16.81
N VAL A 576 13.86 1.87 17.26
CA VAL A 576 12.71 2.43 17.98
C VAL A 576 11.48 2.38 17.10
N PHE A 577 11.59 2.83 15.85
CA PHE A 577 10.49 2.82 14.88
C PHE A 577 9.91 1.41 14.70
N SER A 578 10.78 0.43 14.41
CA SER A 578 10.37 -0.97 14.20
C SER A 578 9.65 -1.56 15.41
N SER A 579 10.18 -1.33 16.61
CA SER A 579 9.56 -1.80 17.85
C SER A 579 8.22 -1.11 18.12
N TYR A 580 8.14 0.21 17.92
CA TYR A 580 6.92 0.97 18.12
C TYR A 580 5.80 0.48 17.19
N VAL A 581 6.11 0.31 15.90
CA VAL A 581 5.16 -0.21 14.93
C VAL A 581 4.70 -1.61 15.31
N ALA A 582 5.59 -2.49 15.78
CA ALA A 582 5.21 -3.85 16.17
C ALA A 582 4.19 -3.86 17.33
N TRP A 583 4.43 -3.05 18.37
CA TRP A 583 3.50 -2.91 19.49
C TRP A 583 2.19 -2.23 19.09
N ALA A 584 2.22 -1.17 18.27
CA ALA A 584 1.02 -0.50 17.75
C ALA A 584 0.20 -1.45 16.84
N SER A 585 0.87 -2.29 16.05
CA SER A 585 0.23 -3.37 15.27
C SER A 585 -0.48 -4.37 16.16
N ALA A 586 0.12 -4.76 17.29
CA ALA A 586 -0.49 -5.67 18.25
C ALA A 586 -1.73 -5.04 18.92
N ASP A 587 -1.64 -3.80 19.39
CA ASP A 587 -2.77 -3.01 19.92
C ASP A 587 -3.92 -2.96 18.89
N ARG A 588 -3.64 -2.62 17.63
CA ARG A 588 -4.65 -2.61 16.57
C ARG A 588 -5.33 -3.98 16.43
N LEU A 589 -4.57 -5.07 16.35
CA LEU A 589 -5.11 -6.41 16.16
C LEU A 589 -6.03 -6.81 17.32
N ILE A 590 -5.70 -6.41 18.54
CA ILE A 590 -6.53 -6.63 19.73
C ILE A 590 -7.82 -5.82 19.66
N ARG A 591 -7.75 -4.53 19.36
CA ARG A 591 -8.93 -3.67 19.18
C ARG A 591 -9.86 -4.21 18.10
N LEU A 592 -9.30 -4.69 16.99
CA LEU A 592 -10.05 -5.34 15.94
C LEU A 592 -10.72 -6.63 16.42
N GLY A 593 -10.02 -7.44 17.21
CA GLY A 593 -10.57 -8.64 17.84
C GLY A 593 -11.74 -8.34 18.78
N VAL A 594 -11.59 -7.34 19.66
CA VAL A 594 -12.66 -6.84 20.53
C VAL A 594 -13.85 -6.36 19.70
N ARG A 595 -13.61 -5.54 18.67
CA ARG A 595 -14.67 -5.04 17.79
C ARG A 595 -15.43 -6.17 17.09
N ARG A 596 -14.73 -7.17 16.56
CA ARG A 596 -15.35 -8.33 15.89
C ARG A 596 -16.14 -9.20 16.86
N CYS A 597 -15.65 -9.37 18.08
CA CYS A 597 -16.40 -10.05 19.13
C CYS A 597 -17.72 -9.31 19.40
N VAL A 598 -17.67 -8.01 19.70
CA VAL A 598 -18.85 -7.19 20.03
C VAL A 598 -19.86 -7.10 18.87
N SER A 599 -19.38 -7.09 17.62
CA SER A 599 -20.26 -6.94 16.45
C SER A 599 -20.84 -8.25 15.91
N ARG A 600 -20.24 -9.40 16.25
CA ARG A 600 -20.64 -10.71 15.68
C ARG A 600 -21.17 -11.68 16.73
N ASP A 601 -20.82 -11.51 18.00
CA ASP A 601 -21.28 -12.36 19.11
C ASP A 601 -22.34 -11.60 19.94
N PRO A 602 -23.60 -12.08 19.99
CA PRO A 602 -24.65 -11.47 20.80
C PRO A 602 -24.34 -11.40 22.30
N ALA A 603 -23.66 -12.41 22.86
CA ALA A 603 -23.26 -12.41 24.26
C ALA A 603 -22.14 -11.39 24.49
N GLY A 604 -21.17 -11.34 23.57
CA GLY A 604 -20.13 -10.31 23.57
C GLY A 604 -20.70 -8.90 23.53
N ALA A 605 -21.67 -8.65 22.66
CA ALA A 605 -22.37 -7.37 22.55
C ALA A 605 -23.09 -6.98 23.85
N SER A 606 -23.82 -7.91 24.46
CA SER A 606 -24.57 -7.67 25.69
C SER A 606 -23.66 -7.34 26.87
N ILE A 607 -22.55 -8.06 27.04
CA ILE A 607 -21.58 -7.83 28.12
C ILE A 607 -20.86 -6.49 27.91
N HIS A 608 -20.44 -6.19 26.67
CA HIS A 608 -19.81 -4.91 26.36
C HIS A 608 -20.77 -3.73 26.60
N ALA A 609 -22.07 -3.89 26.34
CA ALA A 609 -23.07 -2.88 26.67
C ALA A 609 -23.06 -2.52 28.16
N LYS A 610 -22.89 -3.49 29.06
CA LYS A 610 -22.80 -3.23 30.50
C LYS A 610 -21.60 -2.34 30.84
N TYR A 611 -20.43 -2.62 30.26
CA TYR A 611 -19.24 -1.77 30.44
C TYR A 611 -19.50 -0.31 30.05
N SER A 612 -20.07 -0.06 28.87
CA SER A 612 -20.33 1.31 28.42
C SER A 612 -21.45 2.00 29.19
N ALA A 613 -22.35 1.24 29.84
CA ALA A 613 -23.39 1.78 30.71
C ALA A 613 -22.88 2.08 32.14
N GLY A 614 -21.66 1.67 32.48
CA GLY A 614 -21.15 1.71 33.85
C GLY A 614 -21.76 0.64 34.77
N ASP A 615 -22.40 -0.39 34.20
CA ASP A 615 -22.98 -1.50 34.94
C ASP A 615 -21.89 -2.46 35.45
N VAL A 616 -22.20 -3.18 36.53
CA VAL A 616 -21.31 -4.20 37.08
C VAL A 616 -21.26 -5.42 36.15
N VAL A 617 -20.06 -5.73 35.65
CA VAL A 617 -19.77 -6.95 34.88
C VAL A 617 -19.14 -7.99 35.80
N VAL A 618 -19.79 -9.15 35.96
CA VAL A 618 -19.31 -10.21 36.86
C VAL A 618 -18.14 -10.99 36.27
N ALA A 619 -17.34 -11.64 37.10
CA ALA A 619 -16.11 -12.33 36.68
C ALA A 619 -16.32 -13.35 35.53
N ALA A 620 -17.43 -14.11 35.56
CA ALA A 620 -17.75 -15.05 34.50
C ALA A 620 -18.03 -14.37 33.15
N GLU A 621 -18.69 -13.21 33.17
CA GLU A 621 -18.95 -12.40 31.96
C GLU A 621 -17.65 -11.80 31.43
N LYS A 622 -16.77 -11.31 32.31
CA LYS A 622 -15.44 -10.81 31.93
C LYS A 622 -14.64 -11.88 31.20
N GLN A 623 -14.60 -13.09 31.75
CA GLN A 623 -13.90 -14.22 31.13
C GLN A 623 -14.51 -14.63 29.78
N LEU A 624 -15.84 -14.63 29.66
CA LEU A 624 -16.52 -14.96 28.41
C LEU A 624 -16.18 -13.94 27.31
N LEU A 625 -16.26 -12.64 27.61
CA LEU A 625 -15.92 -11.59 26.65
C LEU A 625 -14.43 -11.62 26.29
N GLN A 626 -13.53 -11.85 27.25
CA GLN A 626 -12.10 -11.99 27.00
C GLN A 626 -11.79 -13.17 26.07
N HIS A 627 -12.44 -14.31 26.30
CA HIS A 627 -12.29 -15.49 25.46
C HIS A 627 -12.75 -15.21 24.02
N CYS A 628 -13.92 -14.60 23.86
CA CYS A 628 -14.44 -14.20 22.56
C CYS A 628 -13.49 -13.22 21.83
N ALA A 629 -13.01 -12.18 22.51
CA ALA A 629 -12.07 -11.22 21.92
C ALA A 629 -10.76 -11.90 21.49
N TRP A 630 -10.15 -12.71 22.35
CA TRP A 630 -8.88 -13.38 22.04
C TRP A 630 -9.01 -14.45 20.94
N GLN A 631 -10.15 -15.14 20.86
CA GLN A 631 -10.46 -16.01 19.72
C GLN A 631 -10.47 -15.23 18.40
N GLN A 632 -11.08 -14.04 18.38
CA GLN A 632 -11.07 -13.18 17.18
C GLN A 632 -9.65 -12.71 16.83
N VAL A 633 -8.84 -12.32 17.82
CA VAL A 633 -7.41 -11.99 17.60
C VAL A 633 -6.68 -13.17 16.95
N THR A 634 -6.84 -14.36 17.51
CA THR A 634 -6.22 -15.59 16.99
C THR A 634 -6.65 -15.87 15.55
N GLN A 635 -7.94 -15.71 15.24
CA GLN A 635 -8.47 -15.87 13.89
C GLN A 635 -7.82 -14.88 12.91
N ILE A 636 -7.80 -13.59 13.24
CA ILE A 636 -7.19 -12.54 12.39
C ILE A 636 -5.71 -12.86 12.12
N CYS A 637 -4.97 -13.21 13.17
CA CYS A 637 -3.55 -13.56 13.08
C CYS A 637 -3.33 -14.82 12.21
N ASN A 638 -4.18 -15.83 12.32
CA ASN A 638 -4.10 -17.04 11.49
C ASN A 638 -4.45 -16.79 10.01
N GLU A 639 -5.35 -15.84 9.72
CA GLU A 639 -5.73 -15.47 8.36
C GLU A 639 -4.61 -14.74 7.62
N THR A 640 -3.86 -13.87 8.31
CA THR A 640 -2.93 -12.91 7.68
C THR A 640 -1.44 -13.18 7.97
N HIS A 641 -1.12 -13.75 9.13
CA HIS A 641 0.27 -13.97 9.62
C HIS A 641 0.59 -15.45 9.87
N TYR A 642 -0.38 -16.34 9.64
CA TYR A 642 -0.25 -17.79 9.86
C TYR A 642 0.12 -18.15 11.31
N GLY A 643 -0.37 -17.35 12.26
CA GLY A 643 -0.04 -17.42 13.68
C GLY A 643 0.19 -16.02 14.27
N PRO A 644 0.50 -15.90 15.57
CA PRO A 644 0.76 -14.60 16.19
C PRO A 644 1.93 -13.86 15.50
N PRO A 645 1.79 -12.57 15.15
CA PRO A 645 2.87 -11.83 14.48
C PRO A 645 4.10 -11.63 15.37
N TRP A 646 3.92 -11.59 16.70
CA TRP A 646 5.01 -11.54 17.68
C TRP A 646 5.70 -12.90 17.92
N GLY A 647 5.23 -13.97 17.25
CA GLY A 647 5.82 -15.31 17.35
C GLY A 647 6.83 -15.67 16.27
N VAL A 648 7.17 -14.76 15.34
CA VAL A 648 8.21 -15.03 14.34
C VAL A 648 9.57 -14.68 14.92
N SER A 649 10.63 -15.37 14.48
CA SER A 649 11.99 -15.14 15.00
C SER A 649 12.47 -13.68 14.92
N ALA A 650 12.03 -12.92 13.90
CA ALA A 650 12.35 -11.50 13.76
C ALA A 650 11.75 -10.64 14.88
N ALA A 651 10.58 -11.01 15.39
CA ALA A 651 9.78 -10.18 16.27
C ALA A 651 10.35 -10.10 17.70
N PHE A 652 11.24 -11.02 18.10
CA PHE A 652 11.86 -10.99 19.42
C PHE A 652 12.54 -9.66 19.73
N PHE A 653 13.26 -9.09 18.75
CA PHE A 653 13.91 -7.78 18.91
C PHE A 653 12.96 -6.59 18.73
N ASP A 654 11.75 -6.81 18.23
CA ASP A 654 10.76 -5.75 18.08
C ASP A 654 9.93 -5.63 19.36
N PHE A 655 9.55 -6.76 19.98
CA PHE A 655 8.78 -6.78 21.23
C PHE A 655 9.64 -6.79 22.49
N GLY A 656 10.87 -7.28 22.44
CA GLY A 656 11.79 -7.31 23.60
C GLY A 656 11.59 -8.48 24.56
N ALA A 657 10.68 -9.41 24.24
CA ALA A 657 10.42 -10.63 25.01
C ALA A 657 9.97 -11.80 24.10
N PRO A 658 10.04 -13.05 24.58
CA PRO A 658 9.57 -14.23 23.84
C PRO A 658 8.05 -14.22 23.60
N GLU A 659 7.60 -14.96 22.58
CA GLU A 659 6.19 -15.07 22.18
C GLU A 659 5.26 -15.38 23.35
N GLU A 660 5.62 -16.32 24.23
CA GLU A 660 4.80 -16.74 25.36
C GLU A 660 4.51 -15.56 26.30
N GLN A 661 5.53 -14.78 26.65
CA GLN A 661 5.38 -13.62 27.54
C GLN A 661 4.53 -12.52 26.90
N ILE A 662 4.78 -12.24 25.61
CA ILE A 662 4.01 -11.24 24.86
C ILE A 662 2.56 -11.67 24.71
N SER A 663 2.30 -12.93 24.34
CA SER A 663 0.95 -13.47 24.18
C SER A 663 0.16 -13.41 25.50
N VAL A 664 0.79 -13.77 26.61
CA VAL A 664 0.18 -13.68 27.95
C VAL A 664 -0.14 -12.22 28.30
N HIS A 665 0.82 -11.31 28.12
CA HIS A 665 0.58 -9.88 28.40
C HIS A 665 -0.54 -9.29 27.54
N LEU A 666 -0.52 -9.54 26.23
CA LEU A 666 -1.55 -9.06 25.31
C LEU A 666 -2.93 -9.65 25.64
N ARG A 667 -3.00 -10.93 25.99
CA ARG A 667 -4.26 -11.62 26.33
C ARG A 667 -4.81 -11.21 27.68
N ASP A 668 -3.96 -11.11 28.70
CA ASP A 668 -4.39 -11.02 30.10
C ASP A 668 -4.33 -9.60 30.66
N VAL A 669 -3.62 -8.68 29.99
CA VAL A 669 -3.50 -7.27 30.41
C VAL A 669 -4.13 -6.34 29.37
N VAL A 670 -3.66 -6.39 28.12
CA VAL A 670 -4.07 -5.43 27.08
C VAL A 670 -5.48 -5.68 26.58
N THR A 671 -5.86 -6.94 26.36
CA THR A 671 -7.21 -7.30 25.90
C THR A 671 -8.30 -6.87 26.89
N PRO A 672 -8.19 -7.17 28.21
CA PRO A 672 -9.12 -6.65 29.20
C PRO A 672 -9.19 -5.11 29.22
N LEU A 673 -8.05 -4.41 29.18
CA LEU A 673 -8.04 -2.95 29.14
C LEU A 673 -8.87 -2.40 27.99
N HIS A 674 -8.76 -2.97 26.80
CA HIS A 674 -9.58 -2.55 25.65
C HIS A 674 -11.03 -3.01 25.74
N MET A 675 -11.36 -4.12 26.39
CA MET A 675 -12.76 -4.51 26.59
C MET A 675 -13.51 -3.55 27.50
N GLU A 676 -12.83 -3.02 28.53
CA GLU A 676 -13.42 -2.08 29.49
C GLU A 676 -13.49 -0.65 28.92
N ALA A 677 -12.49 -0.26 28.11
CA ALA A 677 -12.41 1.07 27.51
C ALA A 677 -12.96 1.17 26.08
N ALA A 678 -13.32 0.05 25.43
CA ALA A 678 -13.84 0.08 24.07
C ALA A 678 -15.20 0.78 24.00
N TRP A 679 -15.30 1.70 23.05
CA TRP A 679 -16.47 2.53 22.85
C TRP A 679 -17.54 1.75 22.09
N ARG A 680 -18.82 1.98 22.39
CA ARG A 680 -19.87 1.51 21.49
C ARG A 680 -19.71 2.20 20.14
N THR A 681 -20.19 1.54 19.08
CA THR A 681 -20.10 2.09 17.73
C THR A 681 -20.81 3.44 17.65
N GLU A 682 -21.92 3.60 18.37
CA GLU A 682 -22.68 4.85 18.47
C GLU A 682 -21.84 5.99 19.08
N ASP A 683 -21.08 5.71 20.14
CA ASP A 683 -20.26 6.70 20.82
C ASP A 683 -19.08 7.13 19.95
N ALA A 684 -18.40 6.16 19.31
CA ALA A 684 -17.29 6.43 18.40
C ALA A 684 -17.74 7.27 17.18
N LEU A 685 -18.91 6.97 16.61
CA LEU A 685 -19.48 7.78 15.52
C LEU A 685 -19.89 9.18 16.00
N SER A 686 -20.41 9.30 17.22
CA SER A 686 -20.74 10.59 17.81
C SER A 686 -19.50 11.46 18.03
N LEU A 687 -18.39 10.84 18.48
CA LEU A 687 -17.10 11.51 18.61
C LEU A 687 -16.55 11.96 17.25
N LEU A 688 -16.62 11.10 16.23
CA LEU A 688 -16.24 11.46 14.86
C LEU A 688 -17.06 12.65 14.36
N HIS A 689 -18.37 12.66 14.58
CA HIS A 689 -19.22 13.78 14.20
C HIS A 689 -18.84 15.08 14.92
N LEU A 690 -18.54 15.01 16.22
CA LEU A 690 -18.06 16.16 16.98
C LEU A 690 -16.73 16.71 16.44
N GLN A 691 -15.80 15.83 16.07
CA GLN A 691 -14.51 16.21 15.48
C GLN A 691 -14.69 16.90 14.13
N VAL A 692 -15.55 16.34 13.27
CA VAL A 692 -15.92 16.94 11.98
C VAL A 692 -16.59 18.29 12.19
N ASP A 693 -17.53 18.39 13.14
CA ASP A 693 -18.25 19.62 13.43
C ASP A 693 -17.31 20.75 13.86
N ARG A 694 -16.34 20.44 14.73
CA ARG A 694 -15.32 21.40 15.18
C ARG A 694 -14.40 21.85 14.05
N ALA A 695 -13.97 20.92 13.19
CA ALA A 695 -13.16 21.22 12.02
C ALA A 695 -13.90 22.15 11.04
N VAL A 696 -15.15 21.84 10.69
CA VAL A 696 -15.99 22.69 9.82
C VAL A 696 -16.22 24.05 10.45
N SER A 697 -16.52 24.09 11.76
CA SER A 697 -16.72 25.35 12.47
C SER A 697 -15.47 26.22 12.42
N ARG A 698 -14.26 25.70 12.64
CA ARG A 698 -13.02 26.49 12.49
C ARG A 698 -12.87 27.05 11.07
N LEU A 699 -13.02 26.21 10.04
CA LEU A 699 -12.90 26.64 8.65
C LEU A 699 -13.91 27.73 8.29
N CYS A 700 -15.18 27.53 8.65
CA CYS A 700 -16.25 28.46 8.31
C CYS A 700 -16.17 29.75 9.14
N ILE A 701 -15.83 29.68 10.43
CA ILE A 701 -15.70 30.85 11.31
C ILE A 701 -14.50 31.70 10.91
N VAL A 702 -13.35 31.09 10.61
CA VAL A 702 -12.17 31.82 10.12
C VAL A 702 -12.48 32.46 8.77
N ALA A 703 -13.10 31.72 7.83
CA ALA A 703 -13.49 32.28 6.53
C ALA A 703 -14.48 33.43 6.67
N ALA A 704 -15.52 33.27 7.50
CA ALA A 704 -16.49 34.31 7.79
C ALA A 704 -15.85 35.51 8.50
N GLY A 705 -14.99 35.31 9.49
CA GLY A 705 -14.37 36.40 10.26
C GLY A 705 -13.36 37.22 9.48
N VAL A 706 -12.56 36.59 8.61
CA VAL A 706 -11.50 37.26 7.83
C VAL A 706 -12.06 38.02 6.62
N ALA A 707 -13.18 37.57 6.05
CA ALA A 707 -13.74 38.13 4.81
C ALA A 707 -15.08 38.87 4.98
N ALA A 708 -15.76 38.79 6.14
CA ALA A 708 -17.09 39.40 6.30
C ALA A 708 -17.03 40.90 6.61
N THR A 709 -17.57 41.67 5.68
CA THR A 709 -17.98 43.07 5.89
C THR A 709 -19.48 43.21 6.19
N THR A 710 -20.28 42.17 5.95
CA THR A 710 -21.73 42.09 6.20
C THR A 710 -22.14 40.66 6.55
N PRO A 711 -23.32 40.43 7.17
CA PRO A 711 -23.84 39.06 7.40
C PRO A 711 -24.05 38.25 6.11
N ALA A 712 -24.36 38.91 4.98
CA ALA A 712 -24.49 38.24 3.70
C ALA A 712 -23.13 37.80 3.12
N SER A 713 -22.09 38.63 3.25
CA SER A 713 -20.72 38.23 2.87
C SER A 713 -20.13 37.18 3.82
N ALA A 714 -20.56 37.14 5.09
CA ALA A 714 -20.24 36.05 6.02
C ALA A 714 -20.82 34.71 5.54
N ALA A 715 -22.09 34.68 5.13
CA ALA A 715 -22.72 33.48 4.58
C ALA A 715 -22.02 32.99 3.30
N ALA A 716 -21.66 33.91 2.39
CA ALA A 716 -20.93 33.58 1.17
C ALA A 716 -19.50 33.06 1.45
N ALA A 717 -18.78 33.66 2.39
CA ALA A 717 -17.45 33.21 2.78
C ALA A 717 -17.47 31.83 3.46
N ALA A 718 -18.45 31.59 4.35
CA ALA A 718 -18.68 30.28 4.95
C ALA A 718 -19.06 29.22 3.91
N ALA A 719 -19.82 29.61 2.87
CA ALA A 719 -20.15 28.73 1.75
C ALA A 719 -18.92 28.29 0.94
N ALA A 720 -17.95 29.19 0.77
CA ALA A 720 -16.69 28.93 0.07
C ALA A 720 -15.61 28.26 0.94
N ALA A 721 -15.86 28.04 2.23
CA ALA A 721 -14.86 27.50 3.16
C ALA A 721 -14.47 26.04 2.88
N LEU A 722 -15.34 25.27 2.22
CA LEU A 722 -15.08 23.92 1.71
C LEU A 722 -15.01 23.93 0.18
N PRO A 723 -14.21 23.04 -0.44
CA PRO A 723 -14.05 22.95 -1.91
C PRO A 723 -15.37 22.84 -2.68
N GLU A 724 -15.34 23.25 -3.96
CA GLU A 724 -16.49 23.36 -4.84
C GLU A 724 -17.30 22.05 -5.04
N ASN A 725 -18.52 22.27 -5.54
CA ASN A 725 -19.64 21.36 -5.69
C ASN A 725 -19.21 20.04 -6.36
N LEU A 726 -19.48 18.93 -5.66
CA LEU A 726 -19.18 17.54 -6.04
C LEU A 726 -17.73 17.08 -5.87
N ASN A 727 -16.79 17.90 -5.38
CA ASN A 727 -15.44 17.42 -5.08
C ASN A 727 -15.34 16.81 -3.67
N LEU A 728 -15.98 15.64 -3.49
CA LEU A 728 -16.01 14.91 -2.22
C LEU A 728 -14.61 14.58 -1.69
N ARG A 729 -13.67 14.26 -2.59
CA ARG A 729 -12.29 13.93 -2.23
C ARG A 729 -11.58 15.11 -1.58
N ASP A 730 -11.69 16.31 -2.16
CA ASP A 730 -10.98 17.47 -1.62
C ASP A 730 -11.68 18.00 -0.36
N ILE A 731 -13.00 17.87 -0.25
CA ILE A 731 -13.73 18.08 1.01
C ILE A 731 -13.16 17.16 2.09
N TYR A 732 -13.09 15.85 1.81
CA TYR A 732 -12.54 14.87 2.73
C TYR A 732 -11.11 15.24 3.19
N THR A 733 -10.21 15.50 2.23
CA THR A 733 -8.82 15.90 2.49
C THR A 733 -8.76 17.14 3.38
N LYS A 734 -9.55 18.18 3.07
CA LYS A 734 -9.57 19.44 3.82
C LYS A 734 -10.02 19.23 5.26
N ILE A 735 -11.07 18.44 5.47
CA ILE A 735 -11.61 18.14 6.80
C ILE A 735 -10.64 17.31 7.62
N MET A 736 -10.06 16.24 7.04
CA MET A 736 -9.08 15.41 7.73
C MET A 736 -7.87 16.24 8.21
N MET A 737 -7.32 17.10 7.35
CA MET A 737 -6.22 17.99 7.73
C MET A 737 -6.59 18.96 8.85
N GLU A 738 -7.83 19.46 8.85
CA GLU A 738 -8.28 20.40 9.88
C GLU A 738 -8.60 19.70 11.21
N MET A 739 -9.11 18.47 11.20
CA MET A 739 -9.31 17.67 12.42
C MET A 739 -7.98 17.41 13.15
N GLN A 740 -6.88 17.23 12.41
CA GLN A 740 -5.54 17.04 13.00
C GLN A 740 -5.02 18.27 13.76
N ARG A 741 -5.59 19.46 13.52
CA ARG A 741 -5.21 20.70 14.23
C ARG A 741 -5.94 20.87 15.56
N ASP A 742 -6.89 19.99 15.89
CA ASP A 742 -7.66 20.08 17.12
C ASP A 742 -6.91 19.46 18.30
N ASN A 743 -6.43 20.31 19.21
CA ASN A 743 -5.76 19.84 20.43
C ASN A 743 -6.76 19.37 21.51
N TYR A 744 -8.05 19.69 21.37
CA TYR A 744 -9.06 19.36 22.40
C TYR A 744 -9.70 18.00 22.17
N VAL A 745 -9.91 17.63 20.90
CA VAL A 745 -10.49 16.34 20.52
C VAL A 745 -9.64 15.74 19.39
N PRO A 746 -8.39 15.36 19.67
CA PRO A 746 -7.43 14.95 18.65
C PRO A 746 -7.97 13.74 17.88
N PHE A 747 -7.79 13.78 16.56
CA PHE A 747 -8.15 12.68 15.69
C PHE A 747 -6.98 11.70 15.56
N ALA A 748 -7.29 10.40 15.60
CA ALA A 748 -6.29 9.38 15.91
C ALA A 748 -5.32 9.03 14.77
N PHE A 749 -5.61 9.45 13.53
CA PHE A 749 -4.71 9.25 12.38
C PHE A 749 -4.93 10.34 11.33
N GLY A 750 -3.91 10.65 10.54
CA GLY A 750 -3.97 11.70 9.54
C GLY A 750 -4.66 11.36 8.23
N ASN A 751 -4.86 12.40 7.42
CA ASN A 751 -5.18 12.22 6.01
C ASN A 751 -4.11 11.31 5.37
N HIS A 752 -4.53 10.35 4.55
CA HIS A 752 -3.66 9.37 3.90
C HIS A 752 -3.04 8.31 4.84
N GLN A 753 -3.37 8.33 6.13
CA GLN A 753 -3.01 7.28 7.09
C GLN A 753 -4.21 6.36 7.40
N GLU A 754 -5.30 6.45 6.62
CA GLU A 754 -6.44 5.57 6.79
C GLU A 754 -6.07 4.13 6.49
N ARG A 755 -6.50 3.25 7.37
CA ARG A 755 -6.34 1.81 7.22
C ARG A 755 -7.70 1.14 7.33
N PRO A 756 -8.03 0.13 6.49
CA PRO A 756 -9.31 -0.58 6.59
C PRO A 756 -9.60 -1.10 8.01
N GLU A 757 -8.58 -1.62 8.68
CA GLU A 757 -8.67 -2.14 10.03
C GLU A 757 -8.86 -1.03 11.08
N TYR A 758 -8.39 0.20 10.84
CA TYR A 758 -8.64 1.34 11.74
C TYR A 758 -10.11 1.75 11.70
N THR A 759 -10.67 1.91 10.50
CA THR A 759 -12.07 2.32 10.35
C THR A 759 -13.03 1.23 10.81
N GLU A 760 -12.65 -0.06 10.65
CA GLU A 760 -13.39 -1.19 11.21
C GLU A 760 -13.31 -1.17 12.75
N ALA A 761 -12.11 -1.11 13.33
CA ALA A 761 -11.93 -1.18 14.79
C ALA A 761 -12.61 -0.03 15.54
N MET A 762 -12.50 1.21 15.05
CA MET A 762 -13.09 2.38 15.72
C MET A 762 -14.58 2.56 15.41
N PHE A 763 -14.96 2.47 14.14
CA PHE A 763 -16.30 2.91 13.69
C PHE A 763 -17.18 1.79 13.15
N ASN A 764 -16.67 0.55 13.03
CA ASN A 764 -17.34 -0.54 12.32
C ASN A 764 -17.73 -0.17 10.88
N LEU A 765 -16.90 0.62 10.21
CA LEU A 765 -17.12 1.09 8.84
C LEU A 765 -16.03 0.60 7.89
N SER A 766 -16.41 0.36 6.64
CA SER A 766 -15.44 0.31 5.54
C SER A 766 -14.81 1.69 5.32
N VAL A 767 -13.60 1.75 4.75
CA VAL A 767 -12.93 3.03 4.44
C VAL A 767 -13.82 3.97 3.62
N LEU A 768 -14.56 3.44 2.65
CA LEU A 768 -15.51 4.23 1.86
C LEU A 768 -16.62 4.84 2.72
N ASN A 769 -17.22 4.04 3.61
CA ASN A 769 -18.30 4.51 4.47
C ASN A 769 -17.79 5.49 5.54
N PHE A 770 -16.57 5.29 6.03
CA PHE A 770 -15.89 6.26 6.88
C PHE A 770 -15.69 7.60 6.17
N LYS A 771 -15.13 7.60 4.95
CA LYS A 771 -14.98 8.82 4.13
C LYS A 771 -16.31 9.51 3.88
N ARG A 772 -17.37 8.73 3.58
CA ARG A 772 -18.73 9.26 3.42
C ARG A 772 -19.26 9.88 4.71
N ALA A 773 -19.07 9.24 5.86
CA ALA A 773 -19.48 9.79 7.15
C ALA A 773 -18.81 11.15 7.41
N VAL A 774 -17.50 11.27 7.17
CA VAL A 774 -16.76 12.53 7.29
C VAL A 774 -17.32 13.60 6.35
N VAL A 775 -17.45 13.29 5.06
CA VAL A 775 -17.89 14.26 4.03
C VAL A 775 -19.33 14.69 4.24
N PHE A 776 -20.25 13.74 4.47
CA PHE A 776 -21.67 14.03 4.61
C PHE A 776 -21.92 14.83 5.90
N THR A 777 -21.30 14.46 7.02
CA THR A 777 -21.41 15.24 8.25
C THR A 777 -20.83 16.64 8.08
N ALA A 778 -19.70 16.78 7.39
CA ALA A 778 -19.13 18.10 7.12
C ALA A 778 -20.05 18.99 6.27
N ALA A 779 -20.67 18.42 5.23
CA ALA A 779 -21.61 19.14 4.37
C ALA A 779 -22.88 19.55 5.13
N LYS A 780 -23.42 18.67 5.98
CA LYS A 780 -24.56 18.97 6.86
C LYS A 780 -24.25 20.13 7.80
N ARG A 781 -23.07 20.11 8.43
CA ARG A 781 -22.64 21.18 9.34
C ARG A 781 -22.43 22.51 8.63
N GLN A 782 -21.77 22.50 7.46
CA GLN A 782 -21.57 23.72 6.66
C GLN A 782 -22.91 24.33 6.26
N LEU A 783 -23.87 23.52 5.79
CA LEU A 783 -25.22 23.97 5.46
C LEU A 783 -25.90 24.64 6.65
N GLY A 784 -25.82 24.05 7.84
CA GLY A 784 -26.38 24.66 9.06
C GLY A 784 -25.77 26.03 9.37
N ILE A 785 -24.44 26.16 9.28
CA ILE A 785 -23.75 27.45 9.51
C ILE A 785 -24.20 28.49 8.48
N VAL A 786 -24.21 28.14 7.20
CA VAL A 786 -24.60 29.07 6.13
C VAL A 786 -26.07 29.46 6.26
N ALA A 787 -26.97 28.51 6.54
CA ALA A 787 -28.39 28.80 6.79
C ALA A 787 -28.57 29.74 7.99
N SER A 788 -27.84 29.53 9.08
CA SER A 788 -27.83 30.43 10.24
C SER A 788 -27.35 31.84 9.86
N GLU A 789 -26.25 31.98 9.11
CA GLU A 789 -25.75 33.30 8.67
C GLU A 789 -26.71 33.99 7.68
N THR A 790 -27.33 33.24 6.78
CA THR A 790 -28.39 33.75 5.89
C THR A 790 -29.61 34.22 6.69
N LEU A 791 -30.06 33.46 7.68
CA LEU A 791 -31.15 33.89 8.57
C LEU A 791 -30.76 35.16 9.33
N LYS A 792 -29.52 35.29 9.80
CA LYS A 792 -29.00 36.51 10.46
C LYS A 792 -28.99 37.73 9.54
N SER A 793 -28.79 37.55 8.23
CA SER A 793 -28.84 38.63 7.24
C SER A 793 -30.27 39.08 6.90
N MET A 794 -31.27 38.21 7.09
CA MET A 794 -32.67 38.54 6.86
C MET A 794 -33.22 39.57 7.86
N ARG A 795 -34.07 40.47 7.37
CA ARG A 795 -34.87 41.39 8.21
C ARG A 795 -35.72 40.59 9.21
N LYS A 796 -35.90 41.12 10.44
CA LYS A 796 -36.59 40.44 11.55
C LYS A 796 -37.98 39.89 11.18
N SER A 797 -38.79 40.66 10.43
CA SER A 797 -40.12 40.24 9.96
C SER A 797 -40.07 39.09 8.95
N ARG A 798 -39.08 39.09 8.05
CA ARG A 798 -38.86 38.04 7.04
C ARG A 798 -38.31 36.77 7.69
N ARG A 799 -37.45 36.92 8.72
CA ARG A 799 -36.91 35.81 9.52
C ARG A 799 -37.99 35.09 10.34
N SER A 800 -38.88 35.83 11.01
CA SER A 800 -39.97 35.23 11.79
C SER A 800 -41.01 34.51 10.93
N ALA A 801 -41.10 34.85 9.65
CA ALA A 801 -41.98 34.21 8.67
C ALA A 801 -41.23 33.26 7.72
N ALA A 802 -39.96 32.96 7.99
CA ALA A 802 -39.13 32.14 7.11
C ALA A 802 -39.68 30.71 7.03
N THR A 803 -39.92 30.24 5.80
CA THR A 803 -40.17 28.83 5.49
C THR A 803 -38.90 28.17 4.96
N VAL A 804 -38.85 26.84 4.98
CA VAL A 804 -37.73 26.08 4.40
C VAL A 804 -37.46 26.51 2.96
N ASP A 805 -38.51 26.61 2.12
CA ASP A 805 -38.36 27.01 0.72
C ASP A 805 -37.81 28.43 0.56
N SER A 806 -38.22 29.37 1.43
CA SER A 806 -37.74 30.75 1.38
C SER A 806 -36.26 30.91 1.76
N VAL A 807 -35.75 30.03 2.63
CA VAL A 807 -34.33 30.02 3.01
C VAL A 807 -33.53 29.29 1.93
N LEU A 808 -34.03 28.16 1.43
CA LEU A 808 -33.38 27.42 0.33
C LEU A 808 -33.18 28.30 -0.91
N SER A 809 -34.13 29.17 -1.26
CA SER A 809 -33.98 30.10 -2.40
C SER A 809 -32.90 31.17 -2.21
N GLU A 810 -32.43 31.39 -0.98
CA GLU A 810 -31.42 32.40 -0.63
C GLU A 810 -30.06 31.76 -0.35
N LEU A 811 -29.95 30.42 -0.41
CA LEU A 811 -28.70 29.69 -0.23
C LEU A 811 -27.98 29.47 -1.58
N PRO A 812 -26.63 29.50 -1.61
CA PRO A 812 -25.87 29.18 -2.81
C PRO A 812 -26.17 27.76 -3.35
N GLU A 813 -26.37 27.64 -4.67
CA GLU A 813 -26.59 26.35 -5.34
C GLU A 813 -25.45 25.34 -5.08
N SER A 814 -24.22 25.84 -4.92
CA SER A 814 -23.04 25.04 -4.60
C SER A 814 -23.17 24.25 -3.30
N ILE A 815 -23.91 24.77 -2.34
CA ILE A 815 -24.21 24.09 -1.08
C ILE A 815 -25.31 23.07 -1.29
N LEU A 816 -26.34 23.38 -2.07
CA LEU A 816 -27.52 22.53 -2.25
C LEU A 816 -27.29 21.30 -3.14
N ALA A 817 -26.08 21.10 -3.66
CA ALA A 817 -25.73 19.93 -4.47
C ALA A 817 -25.95 18.61 -3.69
N TRP A 818 -26.92 17.80 -4.12
CA TRP A 818 -27.41 16.62 -3.40
C TRP A 818 -26.31 15.59 -3.07
N GLY A 819 -25.34 15.40 -3.98
CA GLY A 819 -24.26 14.41 -3.83
C GLY A 819 -23.33 14.65 -2.64
N ARG A 820 -23.44 15.80 -1.97
CA ARG A 820 -22.72 16.16 -0.74
C ARG A 820 -23.35 15.58 0.53
N TYR A 821 -24.60 15.14 0.48
CA TYR A 821 -25.39 14.80 1.67
C TYR A 821 -25.74 13.32 1.79
N ALA A 822 -25.89 12.63 0.65
CA ALA A 822 -26.23 11.22 0.60
C ALA A 822 -25.80 10.58 -0.72
N THR A 823 -25.91 9.25 -0.78
CA THR A 823 -25.69 8.48 -2.02
C THR A 823 -26.90 8.51 -2.97
N GLU A 824 -28.06 8.94 -2.48
CA GLU A 824 -29.32 8.99 -3.23
C GLU A 824 -29.93 10.39 -3.14
N GLU A 825 -30.40 10.91 -4.27
CA GLU A 825 -30.92 12.28 -4.37
C GLU A 825 -32.14 12.52 -3.47
N ALA A 826 -33.07 11.56 -3.39
CA ALA A 826 -34.26 11.68 -2.54
C ALA A 826 -33.87 11.88 -1.06
N ILE A 827 -33.00 11.01 -0.54
CA ILE A 827 -32.48 11.09 0.83
C ILE A 827 -31.74 12.42 1.06
N ALA A 828 -30.93 12.86 0.08
CA ALA A 828 -30.21 14.12 0.19
C ALA A 828 -31.15 15.34 0.28
N LYS A 829 -32.21 15.37 -0.53
CA LYS A 829 -33.21 16.46 -0.50
C LYS A 829 -33.93 16.55 0.85
N ASP A 830 -34.27 15.40 1.43
CA ASP A 830 -34.90 15.34 2.76
C ASP A 830 -33.95 15.87 3.85
N VAL A 831 -32.68 15.43 3.82
CA VAL A 831 -31.63 15.91 4.75
C VAL A 831 -31.41 17.43 4.64
N ILE A 832 -31.34 17.97 3.43
CA ILE A 832 -31.16 19.41 3.20
C ILE A 832 -32.33 20.19 3.84
N ARG A 833 -33.56 19.75 3.60
CA ARG A 833 -34.77 20.36 4.18
C ARG A 833 -34.76 20.30 5.70
N GLU A 834 -34.45 19.14 6.29
CA GLU A 834 -34.41 18.93 7.73
C GLU A 834 -33.43 19.89 8.44
N ILE A 835 -32.23 20.06 7.86
CA ILE A 835 -31.20 20.94 8.43
C ILE A 835 -31.65 22.40 8.41
N VAL A 836 -32.21 22.87 7.29
CA VAL A 836 -32.72 24.24 7.17
C VAL A 836 -33.90 24.46 8.13
N GLU A 837 -34.80 23.48 8.24
CA GLU A 837 -35.92 23.55 9.19
C GLU A 837 -35.44 23.65 10.64
N LYS A 838 -34.40 22.88 11.02
CA LYS A 838 -33.79 22.95 12.35
C LYS A 838 -33.22 24.33 12.64
N GLU A 839 -32.51 24.95 11.70
CA GLU A 839 -31.94 26.29 11.88
C GLU A 839 -33.03 27.37 11.96
N ILE A 840 -34.13 27.25 11.20
CA ILE A 840 -35.30 28.14 11.34
C ILE A 840 -35.89 28.03 12.75
N LYS A 841 -36.06 26.80 13.28
CA LYS A 841 -36.55 26.58 14.65
C LYS A 841 -35.62 27.22 15.67
N ILE A 842 -34.31 27.06 15.54
CA ILE A 842 -33.31 27.67 16.43
C ILE A 842 -33.40 29.20 16.37
N ALA A 843 -33.46 29.79 15.18
CA ALA A 843 -33.53 31.24 14.99
C ALA A 843 -34.81 31.87 15.58
N ASN A 844 -35.91 31.12 15.62
CA ASN A 844 -37.20 31.56 16.14
C ASN A 844 -37.44 31.20 17.61
N THR A 845 -36.52 30.44 18.24
CA THR A 845 -36.62 30.11 19.67
C THR A 845 -36.22 31.33 20.51
N PRO A 846 -37.08 31.80 21.46
CA PRO A 846 -36.74 32.94 22.32
C PRO A 846 -35.53 32.61 23.19
N LYS A 847 -34.46 33.42 23.14
CA LYS A 847 -33.34 33.29 24.08
C LYS A 847 -33.84 33.58 25.50
N SER A 848 -33.81 32.59 26.40
CA SER A 848 -34.18 32.79 27.80
C SER A 848 -33.12 33.66 28.49
N LYS A 849 -33.53 34.52 29.43
CA LYS A 849 -32.63 35.46 30.14
C LYS A 849 -31.52 34.77 30.96
N HIS A 850 -31.55 33.45 31.13
CA HIS A 850 -30.50 32.72 31.85
C HIS A 850 -29.25 32.41 31.01
N SER A 851 -29.34 32.38 29.67
CA SER A 851 -28.19 32.03 28.82
C SER A 851 -27.21 33.20 28.57
N LEU A 852 -27.52 34.41 29.05
CA LEU A 852 -26.65 35.60 28.92
C LEU A 852 -25.51 35.63 29.96
N ASN A 853 -25.62 34.88 31.05
CA ASN A 853 -24.57 34.80 32.07
C ASN A 853 -23.53 33.70 31.78
N GLU A 854 -23.90 32.62 31.07
CA GLU A 854 -22.95 31.56 30.69
C GLU A 854 -22.07 31.95 29.49
N ALA A 855 -22.60 32.71 28.53
CA ALA A 855 -21.83 33.20 27.38
C ALA A 855 -20.68 34.15 27.79
N ARG A 856 -20.78 34.81 28.95
CA ARG A 856 -19.72 35.69 29.48
C ARG A 856 -18.56 34.94 30.16
N MET A 857 -18.71 33.66 30.48
CA MET A 857 -17.61 32.85 31.02
C MET A 857 -16.80 32.14 29.93
N HIS A 858 -17.35 31.95 28.72
CA HIS A 858 -16.63 31.32 27.61
C HIS A 858 -15.75 32.29 26.81
N ASP A 859 -15.98 33.61 26.87
CA ASP A 859 -15.15 34.61 26.18
C ASP A 859 -13.86 34.97 26.94
N THR A 860 -13.63 34.43 28.15
CA THR A 860 -12.42 34.71 28.96
C THR A 860 -11.32 33.65 28.88
N HIS A 861 -11.49 32.60 28.09
CA HIS A 861 -10.44 31.60 27.82
C HIS A 861 -10.37 31.31 26.30
N VAL A 862 -9.84 32.28 25.55
CA VAL A 862 -9.36 32.09 24.17
C VAL A 862 -7.89 31.72 24.20
#